data_AF-A0A960RKC4-F1
#
_entry.id   AF-A0A960RKC4-F1
#
_cell.length_a   1.000
_cell.length_b   1.000
_cell.length_c   1.000
_cell.angle_alpha   90.00
_cell.angle_beta   90.00
_cell.angle_gamma   90.00
#
_symmetry.space_group_name_H-M   'P 1'
#
loop_
_entity.id
_entity.type
_entity.pdbx_description
1 polymer ?
#
loop_
_entity_poly.entity_id
_entity_poly.type
_entity_poly.pdbx_seq_one_letter_code
_entity_poly.pdbx_strand_id
1 'polypeptide(L)'
;MPLDLPLLHHHLEQARTFARSFTRGDKVPFTPQTVWDKHFERALHYLETKEARLLIKRFTLPIVSRYVETLVRKSLKIPKNQMLEDRHLQEGVISALLCPLRQVVGSCFATAPAIFIQREQPERLLLDLYDLMTLGYLKRTFGGQEFVVPISPKWGNRESDHPLLRAWEYTLASFADYKTTFSRWNLYQSLGLDPEKKGGIGALIYQKLQEKLDETNQKVEKFHQDYVRAMDEARVSQALLRQADSPDRMRMRKGELEVRAHHAHGCKEERDKMHEKGQGLSQLFSFLIEQYTAKFQEYFIEIYDADIKHQHEILYEDSPAGFRLCYKHGRSDPSAWTYIYEKEEFLNVLREFFLAVEPQICSACEWEEGIKEIEELTTTIVHFIQTEEFSSFALKKKNPWSYTSGGDMHTLLKGYYCIEGELSEEKRVIENPTDLLTFLLDLLKELPYFVTKPFEIDPLASLLMYSPTHAFLLKPGLSPFKEGWLDKGFTYTWIRDCVINPATNYYKGIRLDKSAQSLLASKVMGGKFYPREESLSVPEFRAHLVEAFPKKEEEIDGILFQSFKTPKPLLFADTNWADYFFAFAVNPATLQLDLYRVSSDGSRGYPMNPWRSYLDGTTSSPWGVLTRPTDLTGASLSDISLKLSRV
;
A
#
# COMPACT_ATOMS: atom_id res chain seq x y z
N MET A 1 -2.22 -9.92 -23.78
CA MET A 1 -2.07 -11.39 -23.95
C MET A 1 -2.49 -12.07 -22.66
N PRO A 2 -3.15 -13.24 -22.69
CA PRO A 2 -3.35 -14.01 -21.48
C PRO A 2 -1.97 -14.41 -20.94
N LEU A 3 -1.70 -14.07 -19.68
CA LEU A 3 -0.62 -14.69 -18.90
C LEU A 3 -0.71 -16.21 -19.09
N ASP A 4 0.42 -16.92 -19.13
CA ASP A 4 0.48 -18.38 -19.31
C ASP A 4 -0.08 -19.11 -18.07
N LEU A 5 -1.40 -18.99 -17.88
CA LEU A 5 -2.18 -19.57 -16.78
C LEU A 5 -1.94 -21.08 -16.61
N PRO A 6 -1.76 -21.88 -17.69
CA PRO A 6 -1.46 -23.31 -17.56
C PRO A 6 -0.16 -23.57 -16.79
N LEU A 7 0.88 -22.76 -17.01
CA LEU A 7 2.18 -22.95 -16.37
C LEU A 7 2.12 -22.69 -14.86
N LEU A 8 1.47 -21.60 -14.45
CA LEU A 8 1.29 -21.30 -13.01
C LEU A 8 0.44 -22.37 -12.31
N HIS A 9 -0.61 -22.85 -12.97
CA HIS A 9 -1.42 -23.93 -12.43
C HIS A 9 -0.61 -25.22 -12.25
N HIS A 10 0.25 -25.55 -13.22
CA HIS A 10 1.16 -26.70 -13.13
C HIS A 10 2.10 -26.60 -11.90
N HIS A 11 2.76 -25.45 -11.71
CA HIS A 11 3.64 -25.26 -10.55
C HIS A 11 2.89 -25.34 -9.21
N LEU A 12 1.66 -24.84 -9.14
CA LEU A 12 0.83 -24.95 -7.94
C LEU A 12 0.49 -26.42 -7.62
N GLU A 13 0.14 -27.23 -8.61
CA GLU A 13 -0.08 -28.67 -8.41
C GLU A 13 1.19 -29.42 -8.01
N GLN A 14 2.33 -29.04 -8.60
CA GLN A 14 3.64 -29.58 -8.25
C GLN A 14 4.00 -29.25 -6.79
N ALA A 15 3.81 -27.99 -6.37
CA ALA A 15 4.02 -27.55 -4.99
C ALA A 15 3.14 -28.33 -3.99
N ARG A 16 1.85 -28.55 -4.30
CA ARG A 16 0.94 -29.37 -3.49
C ARG A 16 1.43 -30.82 -3.35
N THR A 17 1.81 -31.42 -4.47
CA THR A 17 2.27 -32.81 -4.51
C THR A 17 3.54 -33.00 -3.70
N PHE A 18 4.47 -32.07 -3.83
CA PHE A 18 5.71 -32.10 -3.07
C PHE A 18 5.48 -31.86 -1.57
N ALA A 19 4.65 -30.88 -1.20
CA ALA A 19 4.34 -30.61 0.20
C ALA A 19 3.77 -31.83 0.93
N ARG A 20 2.86 -32.58 0.29
CA ARG A 20 2.32 -33.85 0.81
C ARG A 20 3.38 -34.92 1.00
N SER A 21 4.32 -35.00 0.07
CA SER A 21 5.37 -36.01 0.11
C SER A 21 6.42 -35.66 1.16
N PHE A 22 6.82 -34.38 1.24
CA PHE A 22 7.77 -33.88 2.23
C PHE A 22 7.29 -34.13 3.66
N THR A 23 6.03 -33.84 3.96
CA THR A 23 5.44 -34.07 5.29
C THR A 23 5.34 -35.55 5.65
N ARG A 24 5.31 -36.45 4.66
CA ARG A 24 5.36 -37.92 4.86
C ARG A 24 6.78 -38.47 4.97
N GLY A 25 7.80 -37.66 4.67
CA GLY A 25 9.18 -38.12 4.55
C GLY A 25 9.46 -38.88 3.25
N ASP A 26 8.57 -38.80 2.26
CA ASP A 26 8.73 -39.42 0.96
C ASP A 26 9.71 -38.60 0.11
N LYS A 27 10.59 -39.30 -0.64
CA LYS A 27 11.42 -38.65 -1.65
C LYS A 27 10.61 -38.43 -2.92
N VAL A 28 10.50 -37.18 -3.35
CA VAL A 28 9.94 -36.86 -4.67
C VAL A 28 11.09 -36.59 -5.64
N PRO A 29 11.21 -37.35 -6.74
CA PRO A 29 12.15 -37.00 -7.78
C PRO A 29 11.75 -35.66 -8.39
N PHE A 30 12.67 -34.71 -8.39
CA PHE A 30 12.48 -33.39 -8.98
C PHE A 30 13.59 -33.17 -10.02
N THR A 31 13.19 -32.85 -11.24
CA THR A 31 14.11 -32.54 -12.34
C THR A 31 13.83 -31.12 -12.81
N PRO A 32 14.72 -30.15 -12.57
CA PRO A 32 14.51 -28.77 -13.00
C PRO A 32 14.50 -28.65 -14.53
N GLN A 33 13.53 -27.94 -15.08
CA GLN A 33 13.42 -27.67 -16.53
C GLN A 33 13.29 -26.17 -16.84
N THR A 34 12.83 -25.38 -15.90
CA THR A 34 12.44 -23.98 -16.05
C THR A 34 13.10 -23.10 -14.99
N VAL A 35 13.01 -21.78 -15.13
CA VAL A 35 13.49 -20.85 -14.09
C VAL A 35 12.65 -20.95 -12.81
N TRP A 36 11.40 -21.38 -12.92
CA TRP A 36 10.52 -21.65 -11.79
C TRP A 36 11.01 -22.82 -10.95
N ASP A 37 11.58 -23.81 -11.63
CA ASP A 37 12.17 -24.96 -10.95
C ASP A 37 13.36 -24.57 -10.07
N LYS A 38 14.07 -23.50 -10.40
CA LYS A 38 15.14 -22.97 -9.53
C LYS A 38 14.60 -22.30 -8.26
N HIS A 39 13.44 -21.63 -8.33
CA HIS A 39 12.78 -21.15 -7.11
C HIS A 39 12.38 -22.33 -6.23
N PHE A 40 11.81 -23.36 -6.86
CA PHE A 40 11.43 -24.59 -6.20
C PHE A 40 12.64 -25.24 -5.52
N GLU A 41 13.73 -25.46 -6.24
CA GLU A 41 15.00 -26.02 -5.74
C GLU A 41 15.54 -25.23 -4.53
N ARG A 42 15.56 -23.89 -4.62
CA ARG A 42 16.00 -23.04 -3.51
C ARG A 42 15.12 -23.20 -2.28
N ALA A 43 13.79 -23.21 -2.46
CA ALA A 43 12.85 -23.46 -1.38
C ALA A 43 13.01 -24.86 -0.78
N LEU A 44 13.27 -25.89 -1.60
CA LEU A 44 13.60 -27.24 -1.14
C LEU A 44 14.85 -27.27 -0.28
N HIS A 45 15.93 -26.64 -0.74
CA HIS A 45 17.17 -26.57 0.03
C HIS A 45 16.96 -25.91 1.39
N TYR A 46 16.16 -24.83 1.44
CA TYR A 46 15.78 -24.22 2.70
C TYR A 46 14.94 -25.16 3.59
N LEU A 47 13.96 -25.88 3.03
CA LEU A 47 13.14 -26.84 3.78
C LEU A 47 13.98 -27.97 4.41
N GLU A 48 15.14 -28.30 3.85
CA GLU A 48 16.06 -29.29 4.40
C GLU A 48 16.80 -28.80 5.65
N THR A 49 16.91 -27.48 5.85
CA THR A 49 17.58 -26.87 7.01
C THR A 49 16.90 -27.24 8.33
N LYS A 50 17.66 -27.16 9.43
CA LYS A 50 17.14 -27.45 10.77
C LYS A 50 16.09 -26.42 11.18
N GLU A 51 16.33 -25.16 10.83
CA GLU A 51 15.53 -23.99 11.13
C GLU A 51 14.13 -24.12 10.49
N ALA A 52 14.07 -24.44 9.20
CA ALA A 52 12.81 -24.64 8.49
C ALA A 52 12.00 -25.79 9.10
N ARG A 53 12.64 -26.94 9.36
CA ARG A 53 11.97 -28.10 9.97
C ARG A 53 11.40 -27.78 11.35
N LEU A 54 12.11 -26.98 12.16
CA LEU A 54 11.62 -26.53 13.47
C LEU A 54 10.41 -25.61 13.32
N LEU A 55 10.45 -24.63 12.41
CA LEU A 55 9.32 -23.73 12.16
C LEU A 55 8.08 -24.49 11.66
N ILE A 56 8.24 -25.40 10.70
CA ILE A 56 7.13 -26.20 10.13
C ILE A 56 6.43 -27.03 11.21
N LYS A 57 7.19 -27.63 12.14
CA LYS A 57 6.60 -28.43 13.23
C LYS A 57 5.70 -27.63 14.17
N ARG A 58 5.79 -26.29 14.17
CA ARG A 58 4.93 -25.42 15.00
C ARG A 58 3.52 -25.25 14.44
N PHE A 59 3.30 -25.57 13.17
CA PHE A 59 1.98 -25.47 12.56
C PHE A 59 1.10 -26.63 13.03
N THR A 60 0.43 -26.41 14.15
CA THR A 60 -0.50 -27.35 14.79
C THR A 60 -1.85 -26.70 15.01
N LEU A 61 -2.89 -27.52 15.14
CA LEU A 61 -4.21 -27.09 15.56
C LEU A 61 -4.22 -26.73 17.07
N PRO A 62 -5.15 -25.87 17.52
CA PRO A 62 -6.18 -25.18 16.75
C PRO A 62 -5.64 -23.95 15.98
N ILE A 63 -6.30 -23.61 14.86
CA ILE A 63 -6.08 -22.35 14.15
C ILE A 63 -7.10 -21.30 14.61
N VAL A 64 -6.77 -20.01 14.41
CA VAL A 64 -7.52 -18.88 14.97
C VAL A 64 -8.96 -18.75 14.45
N SER A 65 -9.21 -19.10 13.19
CA SER A 65 -10.52 -18.86 12.58
C SER A 65 -10.87 -19.85 11.46
N ARG A 66 -12.19 -20.00 11.22
CA ARG A 66 -12.73 -20.79 10.09
C ARG A 66 -12.30 -20.26 8.73
N TYR A 67 -11.96 -18.97 8.66
CA TYR A 67 -11.46 -18.35 7.45
C TYR A 67 -10.07 -18.89 7.09
N VAL A 68 -9.15 -18.97 8.07
CA VAL A 68 -7.83 -19.58 7.86
C VAL A 68 -7.97 -21.06 7.48
N GLU A 69 -8.91 -21.79 8.09
CA GLU A 69 -9.23 -23.16 7.69
C GLU A 69 -9.64 -23.23 6.21
N THR A 70 -10.46 -22.27 5.76
CA THR A 70 -10.86 -22.16 4.36
C THR A 70 -9.67 -21.91 3.44
N LEU A 71 -8.74 -21.04 3.82
CA LEU A 71 -7.51 -20.79 3.07
C LEU A 71 -6.66 -22.05 2.93
N VAL A 72 -6.43 -22.79 4.01
CA VAL A 72 -5.66 -24.06 3.98
C VAL A 72 -6.36 -25.07 3.09
N ARG A 73 -7.67 -25.27 3.28
CA ARG A 73 -8.46 -26.23 2.48
C ARG A 73 -8.40 -25.90 0.99
N LYS A 74 -8.58 -24.63 0.64
CA LYS A 74 -8.53 -24.17 -0.76
C LYS A 74 -7.11 -24.29 -1.32
N SER A 75 -6.10 -23.99 -0.51
CA SER A 75 -4.69 -24.14 -0.89
C SER A 75 -4.31 -25.57 -1.21
N LEU A 76 -4.88 -26.55 -0.52
CA LEU A 76 -4.56 -27.98 -0.69
C LEU A 76 -5.64 -28.79 -1.43
N LYS A 77 -6.70 -28.15 -1.91
CA LYS A 77 -7.89 -28.80 -2.49
C LYS A 77 -8.52 -29.85 -1.56
N ILE A 78 -8.55 -29.59 -0.26
CA ILE A 78 -9.16 -30.46 0.75
C ILE A 78 -10.69 -30.28 0.73
N PRO A 79 -11.48 -31.36 0.60
CA PRO A 79 -12.94 -31.31 0.68
C PRO A 79 -13.46 -30.72 1.99
N LYS A 80 -14.61 -30.03 1.96
CA LYS A 80 -15.20 -29.39 3.16
C LYS A 80 -15.55 -30.38 4.28
N ASN A 81 -15.82 -31.64 3.95
CA ASN A 81 -16.21 -32.69 4.88
C ASN A 81 -15.04 -33.44 5.51
N GLN A 82 -13.80 -33.27 5.01
CA GLN A 82 -12.62 -33.90 5.59
C GLN A 82 -12.17 -33.12 6.83
N MET A 83 -11.85 -33.80 7.94
CA MET A 83 -11.30 -33.12 9.13
C MET A 83 -9.88 -32.58 8.84
N LEU A 84 -9.59 -31.35 9.26
CA LEU A 84 -8.22 -30.85 9.22
C LEU A 84 -7.36 -31.53 10.30
N GLU A 85 -6.07 -31.65 10.01
CA GLU A 85 -5.05 -32.28 10.85
C GLU A 85 -3.81 -31.37 10.80
N ASP A 86 -2.91 -31.49 11.76
CA ASP A 86 -1.67 -30.70 11.80
C ASP A 86 -0.86 -30.82 10.51
N ARG A 87 -0.81 -32.02 9.92
CA ARG A 87 -0.14 -32.26 8.63
C ARG A 87 -0.69 -31.38 7.51
N HIS A 88 -1.99 -31.07 7.51
CA HIS A 88 -2.59 -30.25 6.46
C HIS A 88 -2.17 -28.78 6.63
N LEU A 89 -1.92 -28.32 7.86
CA LEU A 89 -1.38 -26.98 8.09
C LEU A 89 0.06 -26.90 7.57
N GLN A 90 0.87 -27.90 7.90
CA GLN A 90 2.26 -28.04 7.44
C GLN A 90 2.35 -28.12 5.92
N GLU A 91 1.54 -28.97 5.29
CA GLU A 91 1.43 -29.06 3.83
C GLU A 91 1.06 -27.71 3.21
N GLY A 92 0.13 -26.97 3.81
CA GLY A 92 -0.36 -25.68 3.30
C GLY A 92 0.70 -24.59 3.30
N VAL A 93 1.55 -24.53 4.33
CA VAL A 93 2.65 -23.56 4.40
C VAL A 93 3.85 -23.97 3.55
N ILE A 94 4.14 -25.26 3.45
CA ILE A 94 5.17 -25.77 2.54
C ILE A 94 4.77 -25.50 1.09
N SER A 95 3.50 -25.75 0.71
CA SER A 95 3.03 -25.46 -0.63
C SER A 95 3.03 -23.96 -0.94
N ALA A 96 2.75 -23.11 0.05
CA ALA A 96 2.85 -21.66 -0.10
C ALA A 96 4.30 -21.22 -0.36
N LEU A 97 5.27 -21.79 0.37
CA LEU A 97 6.69 -21.49 0.16
C LEU A 97 7.19 -21.96 -1.21
N LEU A 98 6.76 -23.14 -1.67
CA LEU A 98 7.17 -23.74 -2.95
C LEU A 98 6.49 -23.11 -4.18
N CYS A 99 5.29 -22.54 -4.00
CA CYS A 99 4.54 -21.93 -5.08
C CYS A 99 5.12 -20.53 -5.38
N PRO A 100 5.68 -20.28 -6.57
CA PRO A 100 6.26 -18.98 -6.87
C PRO A 100 5.18 -17.89 -6.88
N LEU A 101 5.31 -16.90 -6.00
CA LEU A 101 4.41 -15.75 -6.01
C LEU A 101 4.64 -14.94 -7.29
N ARG A 102 3.55 -14.52 -7.95
CA ARG A 102 3.62 -13.68 -9.15
C ARG A 102 2.56 -12.61 -9.17
N GLN A 103 2.86 -11.47 -9.74
CA GLN A 103 1.96 -10.32 -9.73
C GLN A 103 0.64 -10.63 -10.45
N VAL A 104 -0.44 -10.18 -9.81
CA VAL A 104 -1.75 -9.96 -10.42
C VAL A 104 -1.87 -8.45 -10.66
N VAL A 105 -2.58 -8.04 -11.72
CA VAL A 105 -2.66 -6.63 -12.19
C VAL A 105 -2.81 -5.64 -11.03
N GLY A 106 -2.01 -4.56 -11.01
CA GLY A 106 -2.17 -3.43 -10.08
C GLY A 106 -1.66 -3.61 -8.64
N SER A 107 -0.65 -4.45 -8.40
CA SER A 107 -0.13 -4.72 -7.04
C SER A 107 1.40 -4.80 -6.93
N CYS A 108 2.15 -4.26 -7.92
CA CYS A 108 3.59 -4.51 -8.00
C CYS A 108 4.36 -4.01 -6.77
N PHE A 109 3.93 -2.88 -6.17
CA PHE A 109 4.50 -2.30 -4.96
C PHE A 109 4.54 -3.30 -3.78
N ALA A 110 3.57 -4.22 -3.71
CA ALA A 110 3.49 -5.27 -2.70
C ALA A 110 4.05 -6.60 -3.21
N THR A 111 3.78 -6.97 -4.46
CA THR A 111 4.25 -8.25 -5.02
C THR A 111 5.77 -8.33 -5.09
N ALA A 112 6.48 -7.26 -5.49
CA ALA A 112 7.94 -7.32 -5.57
C ALA A 112 8.57 -7.57 -4.19
N PRO A 113 8.23 -6.80 -3.14
CA PRO A 113 8.65 -7.11 -1.77
C PRO A 113 8.23 -8.49 -1.28
N ALA A 114 7.02 -8.95 -1.61
CA ALA A 114 6.55 -10.28 -1.23
C ALA A 114 7.38 -11.40 -1.87
N ILE A 115 7.71 -11.28 -3.17
CA ILE A 115 8.60 -12.23 -3.87
C ILE A 115 10.01 -12.17 -3.28
N PHE A 116 10.50 -10.96 -2.94
CA PHE A 116 11.79 -10.78 -2.27
C PHE A 116 11.81 -11.51 -0.93
N ILE A 117 10.80 -11.31 -0.07
CA ILE A 117 10.69 -12.00 1.23
C ILE A 117 10.61 -13.52 1.02
N GLN A 118 9.74 -13.99 0.12
CA GLN A 118 9.58 -15.42 -0.14
C GLN A 118 10.90 -16.10 -0.56
N ARG A 119 11.73 -15.41 -1.35
CA ARG A 119 12.97 -15.98 -1.90
C ARG A 119 14.19 -15.76 -1.02
N GLU A 120 14.38 -14.53 -0.57
CA GLU A 120 15.57 -14.09 0.16
C GLU A 120 15.44 -14.28 1.67
N GLN A 121 14.21 -14.38 2.20
CA GLN A 121 13.91 -14.49 3.63
C GLN A 121 12.77 -15.48 3.92
N PRO A 122 12.88 -16.75 3.46
CA PRO A 122 11.79 -17.72 3.60
C PRO A 122 11.37 -17.98 5.05
N GLU A 123 12.26 -17.81 6.03
CA GLU A 123 11.97 -17.84 7.46
C GLU A 123 10.96 -16.77 7.88
N ARG A 124 11.06 -15.57 7.32
CA ARG A 124 10.18 -14.45 7.61
C ARG A 124 8.78 -14.72 7.07
N LEU A 125 8.67 -15.27 5.86
CA LEU A 125 7.39 -15.75 5.32
C LEU A 125 6.76 -16.80 6.23
N LEU A 126 7.52 -17.81 6.67
CA LEU A 126 6.98 -18.85 7.57
C LEU A 126 6.51 -18.28 8.91
N LEU A 127 7.25 -17.33 9.49
CA LEU A 127 6.83 -16.66 10.73
C LEU A 127 5.55 -15.84 10.54
N ASP A 128 5.43 -15.12 9.43
CA ASP A 128 4.21 -14.38 9.12
C ASP A 128 3.01 -15.32 8.92
N LEU A 129 3.20 -16.41 8.18
CA LEU A 129 2.15 -17.42 8.02
C LEU A 129 1.75 -18.05 9.37
N TYR A 130 2.72 -18.27 10.26
CA TYR A 130 2.44 -18.76 11.61
C TYR A 130 1.59 -17.74 12.40
N ASP A 131 2.01 -16.47 12.44
CA ASP A 131 1.27 -15.40 13.14
C ASP A 131 -0.14 -15.24 12.53
N LEU A 132 -0.30 -15.31 11.21
CA LEU A 132 -1.61 -15.27 10.54
C LEU A 132 -2.51 -16.46 10.87
N MET A 133 -1.96 -17.67 10.96
CA MET A 133 -2.74 -18.88 11.25
C MET A 133 -3.13 -19.00 12.73
N THR A 134 -2.29 -18.47 13.63
CA THR A 134 -2.46 -18.59 15.09
C THR A 134 -3.08 -17.36 15.74
N LEU A 135 -2.78 -16.16 15.25
CA LEU A 135 -3.28 -14.88 15.77
C LEU A 135 -4.32 -14.23 14.85
N GLY A 136 -4.30 -14.55 13.56
CA GLY A 136 -5.23 -13.97 12.58
C GLY A 136 -4.81 -12.60 12.07
N TYR A 137 -3.61 -12.13 12.43
CA TYR A 137 -3.10 -10.82 12.05
C TYR A 137 -1.57 -10.78 12.07
N LEU A 138 -0.99 -9.79 11.38
CA LEU A 138 0.41 -9.38 11.53
C LEU A 138 0.50 -8.14 12.39
N LYS A 139 1.53 -8.08 13.23
CA LYS A 139 1.80 -6.94 14.11
C LYS A 139 3.23 -6.44 13.91
N ARG A 140 3.39 -5.13 13.82
CA ARG A 140 4.67 -4.43 13.69
C ARG A 140 4.68 -3.24 14.65
N THR A 141 5.83 -2.93 15.23
CA THR A 141 5.95 -1.81 16.18
C THR A 141 6.94 -0.81 15.62
N PHE A 142 6.50 0.43 15.46
CA PHE A 142 7.26 1.50 14.82
C PHE A 142 7.17 2.78 15.65
N GLY A 143 8.29 3.39 16.05
CA GLY A 143 8.27 4.59 16.88
C GLY A 143 7.48 4.43 18.19
N GLY A 144 7.46 3.21 18.75
CA GLY A 144 6.65 2.87 19.93
C GLY A 144 5.16 2.62 19.67
N GLN A 145 4.66 2.82 18.46
CA GLN A 145 3.28 2.56 18.08
C GLN A 145 3.12 1.17 17.47
N GLU A 146 2.07 0.44 17.87
CA GLU A 146 1.75 -0.87 17.34
C GLU A 146 0.81 -0.75 16.15
N PHE A 147 1.22 -1.28 15.01
CA PHE A 147 0.42 -1.42 13.80
C PHE A 147 0.01 -2.88 13.63
N VAL A 148 -1.30 -3.12 13.59
CA VAL A 148 -1.89 -4.45 13.51
C VAL A 148 -2.73 -4.55 12.25
N VAL A 149 -2.47 -5.56 11.44
CA VAL A 149 -3.16 -5.81 10.18
C VAL A 149 -3.78 -7.21 10.19
N PRO A 150 -5.12 -7.34 10.12
CA PRO A 150 -5.77 -8.64 10.02
C PRO A 150 -5.33 -9.39 8.76
N ILE A 151 -5.44 -10.71 8.81
CA ILE A 151 -5.37 -11.51 7.59
C ILE A 151 -6.37 -10.98 6.56
N SER A 152 -5.90 -10.74 5.34
CA SER A 152 -6.76 -10.26 4.26
C SER A 152 -7.95 -11.22 4.09
N PRO A 153 -9.19 -10.70 4.01
CA PRO A 153 -10.39 -11.53 3.85
C PRO A 153 -10.52 -12.06 2.41
N LYS A 154 -9.59 -11.70 1.53
CA LYS A 154 -9.57 -12.06 0.11
C LYS A 154 -8.20 -12.61 -0.27
N TRP A 155 -8.17 -13.42 -1.32
CA TRP A 155 -6.93 -13.99 -1.87
C TRP A 155 -6.91 -14.00 -3.41
N GLY A 156 -7.84 -13.27 -4.04
CA GLY A 156 -8.05 -13.29 -5.49
C GLY A 156 -8.92 -14.45 -5.97
N ASN A 157 -9.41 -14.34 -7.22
CA ASN A 157 -10.33 -15.29 -7.84
C ASN A 157 -9.69 -16.18 -8.92
N ARG A 158 -8.36 -16.18 -9.08
CA ARG A 158 -7.70 -17.01 -10.10
C ARG A 158 -7.48 -18.42 -9.59
N GLU A 159 -7.74 -19.42 -10.43
CA GLU A 159 -7.49 -20.82 -10.09
C GLU A 159 -6.00 -21.17 -9.95
N SER A 160 -5.12 -20.35 -10.54
CA SER A 160 -3.66 -20.50 -10.48
C SER A 160 -3.04 -19.85 -9.24
N ASP A 161 -3.83 -19.15 -8.41
CA ASP A 161 -3.34 -18.53 -7.19
C ASP A 161 -3.28 -19.53 -6.03
N HIS A 162 -2.27 -19.38 -5.18
CA HIS A 162 -2.20 -20.09 -3.89
C HIS A 162 -2.91 -19.24 -2.81
N PRO A 163 -4.11 -19.62 -2.34
CA PRO A 163 -4.94 -18.80 -1.46
C PRO A 163 -4.23 -18.29 -0.21
N LEU A 164 -3.52 -19.16 0.51
CA LEU A 164 -2.81 -18.76 1.73
C LEU A 164 -1.68 -17.75 1.45
N LEU A 165 -0.93 -17.93 0.36
CA LEU A 165 0.19 -17.07 -0.03
C LEU A 165 -0.32 -15.70 -0.49
N ARG A 166 -1.45 -15.67 -1.22
CA ARG A 166 -2.11 -14.44 -1.64
C ARG A 166 -2.72 -13.66 -0.48
N ALA A 167 -3.39 -14.36 0.44
CA ALA A 167 -3.89 -13.70 1.65
C ALA A 167 -2.74 -13.06 2.43
N TRP A 168 -1.59 -13.74 2.53
CA TRP A 168 -0.37 -13.17 3.10
C TRP A 168 0.14 -11.94 2.33
N GLU A 169 0.27 -12.02 1.00
CA GLU A 169 0.69 -10.88 0.16
C GLU A 169 -0.23 -9.66 0.33
N TYR A 170 -1.54 -9.85 0.37
CA TYR A 170 -2.50 -8.75 0.56
C TYR A 170 -2.49 -8.20 1.99
N THR A 171 -2.21 -9.06 2.97
CA THR A 171 -1.97 -8.61 4.34
C THR A 171 -0.69 -7.77 4.42
N LEU A 172 0.39 -8.21 3.75
CA LEU A 172 1.62 -7.45 3.60
C LEU A 172 1.35 -6.08 2.95
N ALA A 173 0.59 -6.05 1.85
CA ALA A 173 0.24 -4.83 1.12
C ALA A 173 -0.41 -3.75 2.00
N SER A 174 -1.13 -4.15 3.05
CA SER A 174 -1.80 -3.22 3.96
C SER A 174 -0.84 -2.44 4.86
N PHE A 175 0.43 -2.85 4.96
CA PHE A 175 1.47 -2.06 5.64
C PHE A 175 1.92 -0.83 4.85
N ALA A 176 1.50 -0.67 3.58
CA ALA A 176 1.81 0.53 2.80
C ALA A 176 1.17 1.81 3.34
N ASP A 177 0.11 1.69 4.15
CA ASP A 177 -0.61 2.86 4.68
C ASP A 177 -0.20 3.24 6.12
N TYR A 178 0.92 2.72 6.64
CA TYR A 178 1.26 2.86 8.07
C TYR A 178 1.61 4.30 8.54
N LYS A 179 2.05 5.19 7.63
CA LYS A 179 2.55 6.56 7.96
C LYS A 179 1.77 7.68 7.31
N THR A 180 0.84 7.34 6.45
CA THR A 180 0.11 8.31 5.65
C THR A 180 -0.94 8.95 6.54
N THR A 181 -0.83 10.27 6.73
CA THR A 181 -1.93 11.16 7.14
C THR A 181 -3.11 11.14 6.15
N PHE A 182 -3.22 10.09 5.34
CA PHE A 182 -4.11 9.94 4.19
C PHE A 182 -5.46 9.34 4.61
N SER A 183 -5.47 8.42 5.58
CA SER A 183 -6.69 8.03 6.30
C SER A 183 -7.37 9.22 6.94
N ARG A 184 -6.57 10.13 7.53
CA ARG A 184 -7.04 11.46 7.91
C ARG A 184 -7.60 12.17 6.68
N TRP A 185 -6.89 12.28 5.56
CA TRP A 185 -7.42 13.03 4.42
C TRP A 185 -8.73 12.49 3.83
N ASN A 186 -8.86 11.21 3.47
CA ASN A 186 -10.10 10.72 2.83
C ASN A 186 -11.29 10.74 3.77
N LEU A 187 -11.15 10.17 4.98
CA LEU A 187 -12.23 10.16 5.95
C LEU A 187 -12.58 11.59 6.38
N TYR A 188 -11.60 12.45 6.70
CA TYR A 188 -11.84 13.85 7.10
C TYR A 188 -12.48 14.67 5.98
N GLN A 189 -12.06 14.46 4.72
CA GLN A 189 -12.66 15.15 3.57
C GLN A 189 -14.12 14.71 3.37
N SER A 190 -14.42 13.41 3.48
CA SER A 190 -15.77 12.88 3.35
C SER A 190 -16.68 13.24 4.52
N LEU A 191 -16.14 13.35 5.74
CA LEU A 191 -16.90 13.81 6.92
C LEU A 191 -17.14 15.33 6.91
N GLY A 192 -16.28 16.08 6.21
CA GLY A 192 -16.39 17.54 6.14
C GLY A 192 -16.21 18.20 7.50
N LEU A 193 -15.16 17.80 8.24
CA LEU A 193 -14.85 18.34 9.57
C LEU A 193 -14.35 19.79 9.57
N ASP A 194 -14.13 20.35 8.39
CA ASP A 194 -13.84 21.77 8.17
C ASP A 194 -15.13 22.60 8.31
N PRO A 195 -15.15 23.66 9.15
CA PRO A 195 -16.35 24.46 9.39
C PRO A 195 -16.87 25.18 8.13
N GLU A 196 -16.01 25.42 7.13
CA GLU A 196 -16.41 26.11 5.90
C GLU A 196 -17.15 25.19 4.91
N LYS A 197 -17.10 23.87 5.11
CA LYS A 197 -17.67 22.88 4.20
C LYS A 197 -19.14 22.61 4.51
N LYS A 198 -20.02 23.39 3.87
CA LYS A 198 -21.48 23.19 3.93
C LYS A 198 -21.88 21.74 3.61
N GLY A 199 -22.75 21.17 4.43
CA GLY A 199 -23.18 19.77 4.37
C GLY A 199 -22.26 18.78 5.11
N GLY A 200 -21.13 19.24 5.63
CA GLY A 200 -20.22 18.45 6.47
C GLY A 200 -20.53 18.55 7.97
N ILE A 201 -20.00 17.61 8.75
CA ILE A 201 -20.15 17.57 10.21
C ILE A 201 -19.51 18.78 10.88
N GLY A 202 -18.38 19.27 10.38
CA GLY A 202 -17.69 20.44 10.92
C GLY A 202 -18.55 21.70 10.85
N ALA A 203 -19.20 21.95 9.71
CA ALA A 203 -20.11 23.06 9.54
C ALA A 203 -21.32 22.97 10.49
N LEU A 204 -21.87 21.77 10.69
CA LEU A 204 -22.96 21.53 11.66
C LEU A 204 -22.53 21.89 13.09
N ILE A 205 -21.41 21.35 13.54
CA ILE A 205 -20.88 21.59 14.90
C ILE A 205 -20.63 23.09 15.08
N TYR A 206 -19.93 23.71 14.11
CA TYR A 206 -19.60 25.13 14.17
C TYR A 206 -20.85 26.00 14.23
N GLN A 207 -21.84 25.74 13.36
CA GLN A 207 -23.10 26.49 13.36
C GLN A 207 -23.80 26.39 14.72
N LYS A 208 -23.90 25.18 15.30
CA LYS A 208 -24.58 24.99 16.59
C LYS A 208 -23.86 25.66 17.75
N LEU A 209 -22.53 25.59 17.78
CA LEU A 209 -21.74 26.30 18.77
C LEU A 209 -21.82 27.82 18.60
N GLN A 210 -21.82 28.32 17.37
CA GLN A 210 -21.96 29.75 17.09
C GLN A 210 -23.33 30.28 17.51
N GLU A 211 -24.43 29.56 17.23
CA GLU A 211 -25.78 29.90 17.68
C GLU A 211 -25.81 30.08 19.21
N LYS A 212 -25.25 29.12 19.96
CA LYS A 212 -25.18 29.18 21.43
C LYS A 212 -24.23 30.25 21.96
N LEU A 213 -23.13 30.51 21.26
CA LEU A 213 -22.18 31.55 21.62
C LEU A 213 -22.82 32.94 21.45
N ASP A 214 -23.57 33.16 20.37
CA ASP A 214 -24.27 34.42 20.13
C ASP A 214 -25.36 34.67 21.19
N GLU A 215 -26.14 33.64 21.55
CA GLU A 215 -27.09 33.73 22.65
C GLU A 215 -26.41 34.04 23.99
N THR A 216 -25.25 33.44 24.24
CA THR A 216 -24.48 33.67 25.47
C THR A 216 -23.93 35.10 25.50
N ASN A 217 -23.39 35.60 24.39
CA ASN A 217 -22.90 36.97 24.28
C ASN A 217 -24.02 38.01 24.49
N GLN A 218 -25.22 37.75 23.99
CA GLN A 218 -26.39 38.60 24.26
C GLN A 218 -26.75 38.61 25.76
N LYS A 219 -26.66 37.46 26.44
CA LYS A 219 -26.89 37.38 27.90
C LYS A 219 -25.80 38.10 28.69
N VAL A 220 -24.53 37.96 28.29
CA VAL A 220 -23.40 38.70 28.89
C VAL A 220 -23.66 40.19 28.81
N GLU A 221 -24.03 40.69 27.63
CA GLU A 221 -24.31 42.12 27.42
C GLU A 221 -25.50 42.59 28.27
N LYS A 222 -26.59 41.80 28.34
CA LYS A 222 -27.73 42.11 29.20
C LYS A 222 -27.34 42.17 30.68
N PHE A 223 -26.66 41.16 31.21
CA PHE A 223 -26.22 41.16 32.61
C PHE A 223 -25.19 42.25 32.90
N HIS A 224 -24.38 42.62 31.91
CA HIS A 224 -23.48 43.76 32.03
C HIS A 224 -24.24 45.08 32.19
N GLN A 225 -25.28 45.31 31.37
CA GLN A 225 -26.14 46.49 31.49
C GLN A 225 -26.89 46.53 32.83
N ASP A 226 -27.40 45.39 33.29
CA ASP A 226 -28.08 45.26 34.58
C ASP A 226 -27.10 45.52 35.75
N TYR A 227 -25.88 44.99 35.66
CA TYR A 227 -24.80 45.26 36.63
C TYR A 227 -24.45 46.75 36.72
N VAL A 228 -24.26 47.41 35.57
CA VAL A 228 -23.95 48.85 35.53
C VAL A 228 -25.06 49.66 36.18
N ARG A 229 -26.33 49.34 35.87
CA ARG A 229 -27.50 49.99 36.47
C ARG A 229 -27.55 49.78 37.99
N ALA A 230 -27.40 48.54 38.46
CA ALA A 230 -27.42 48.22 39.89
C ALA A 230 -26.27 48.90 40.64
N MET A 231 -25.09 49.00 40.03
CA MET A 231 -23.93 49.73 40.58
C MET A 231 -24.20 51.23 40.70
N ASP A 232 -24.83 51.84 39.71
CA ASP A 232 -25.18 53.26 39.76
C ASP A 232 -26.26 53.53 40.82
N GLU A 233 -27.26 52.65 40.95
CA GLU A 233 -28.25 52.73 42.03
C GLU A 233 -27.62 52.58 43.42
N ALA A 234 -26.63 51.69 43.57
CA ALA A 234 -25.87 51.53 44.81
C ALA A 234 -25.03 52.77 45.12
N ARG A 235 -24.38 53.38 44.12
CA ARG A 235 -23.64 54.65 44.27
C ARG A 235 -24.55 55.79 44.72
N VAL A 236 -25.75 55.89 44.15
CA VAL A 236 -26.76 56.87 44.57
C VAL A 236 -27.17 56.63 46.03
N SER A 237 -27.47 55.39 46.43
CA SER A 237 -27.77 55.07 47.83
C SER A 237 -26.60 55.38 48.78
N GLN A 238 -25.36 55.16 48.34
CA GLN A 238 -24.17 55.51 49.11
C GLN A 238 -24.03 57.03 49.30
N ALA A 239 -24.31 57.82 48.24
CA ALA A 239 -24.33 59.28 48.33
C ALA A 239 -25.42 59.78 49.29
N LEU A 240 -26.62 59.19 49.24
CA LEU A 240 -27.73 59.50 50.15
C LEU A 240 -27.44 59.11 51.60
N LEU A 241 -26.75 57.99 51.83
CA LEU A 241 -26.30 57.58 53.16
C LEU A 241 -25.34 58.60 53.77
N ARG A 242 -24.43 59.18 52.98
CA ARG A 242 -23.50 60.24 53.42
C ARG A 242 -24.20 61.54 53.81
N GLN A 243 -25.41 61.77 53.30
CA GLN A 243 -26.22 62.96 53.56
C GLN A 243 -27.26 62.75 54.67
N ALA A 244 -27.29 61.58 55.32
CA ALA A 244 -28.26 61.28 56.36
C ALA A 244 -28.01 62.11 57.63
N ASP A 245 -29.06 62.77 58.10
CA ASP A 245 -29.06 63.74 59.22
C ASP A 245 -29.52 63.14 60.56
N SER A 246 -29.97 61.87 60.57
CA SER A 246 -30.44 61.18 61.77
C SER A 246 -30.01 59.72 61.82
N PRO A 247 -29.86 59.14 63.04
CA PRO A 247 -29.47 57.75 63.23
C PRO A 247 -30.42 56.75 62.55
N ASP A 248 -31.73 57.01 62.61
CA ASP A 248 -32.74 56.12 62.00
C ASP A 248 -32.66 56.15 60.47
N ARG A 249 -32.47 57.34 59.87
CA ARG A 249 -32.24 57.46 58.42
C ARG A 249 -30.94 56.81 57.98
N MET A 250 -29.86 56.93 58.77
CA MET A 250 -28.61 56.21 58.48
C MET A 250 -28.84 54.71 58.45
N ARG A 251 -29.58 54.15 59.41
CA ARG A 251 -29.85 52.71 59.47
C ARG A 251 -30.66 52.23 58.26
N MET A 252 -31.70 52.98 57.88
CA MET A 252 -32.53 52.67 56.71
C MET A 252 -31.72 52.74 55.41
N ARG A 253 -30.97 53.83 55.19
CA ARG A 253 -30.14 54.02 53.99
C ARG A 253 -29.01 53.01 53.89
N LYS A 254 -28.48 52.55 55.03
CA LYS A 254 -27.49 51.48 55.07
C LYS A 254 -28.10 50.15 54.59
N GLY A 255 -29.30 49.80 55.05
CA GLY A 255 -30.02 48.61 54.56
C GLY A 255 -30.32 48.67 53.06
N GLU A 256 -30.77 49.82 52.54
CA GLU A 256 -30.99 50.01 51.10
C GLU A 256 -29.70 49.87 50.28
N LEU A 257 -28.58 50.42 50.76
CA LEU A 257 -27.28 50.27 50.12
C LEU A 257 -26.83 48.81 50.09
N GLU A 258 -26.98 48.08 51.21
CA GLU A 258 -26.62 46.66 51.30
C GLU A 258 -27.43 45.82 50.30
N VAL A 259 -28.74 46.05 50.17
CA VAL A 259 -29.59 45.35 49.19
C VAL A 259 -29.15 45.63 47.75
N ARG A 260 -28.87 46.90 47.42
CA ARG A 260 -28.44 47.28 46.05
C ARG A 260 -27.04 46.78 45.73
N ALA A 261 -26.12 46.81 46.69
CA ALA A 261 -24.79 46.24 46.53
C ALA A 261 -24.85 44.72 46.33
N HIS A 262 -25.71 44.02 47.06
CA HIS A 262 -25.95 42.59 46.87
C HIS A 262 -26.54 42.29 45.47
N HIS A 263 -27.50 43.10 45.01
CA HIS A 263 -28.05 42.96 43.67
C HIS A 263 -26.98 43.15 42.58
N ALA A 264 -26.17 44.21 42.69
CA ALA A 264 -25.06 44.45 41.78
C ALA A 264 -24.06 43.28 41.79
N HIS A 265 -23.76 42.71 42.96
CA HIS A 265 -22.89 41.55 43.06
C HIS A 265 -23.45 40.34 42.31
N GLY A 266 -24.74 40.01 42.50
CA GLY A 266 -25.39 38.92 41.78
C GLY A 266 -25.40 39.11 40.26
N CYS A 267 -25.65 40.33 39.77
CA CYS A 267 -25.54 40.62 38.33
C CYS A 267 -24.13 40.43 37.79
N LYS A 268 -23.11 40.78 38.59
CA LYS A 268 -21.70 40.55 38.22
C LYS A 268 -21.38 39.07 38.14
N GLU A 269 -21.79 38.27 39.14
CA GLU A 269 -21.57 36.83 39.16
C GLU A 269 -22.21 36.15 37.95
N GLU A 270 -23.46 36.48 37.62
CA GLU A 270 -24.15 35.94 36.44
C GLU A 270 -23.48 36.36 35.13
N ARG A 271 -23.02 37.61 35.01
CA ARG A 271 -22.24 38.07 33.85
C ARG A 271 -20.95 37.28 33.71
N ASP A 272 -20.19 37.15 34.79
CA ASP A 272 -18.88 36.48 34.80
C ASP A 272 -19.05 34.99 34.45
N LYS A 273 -20.10 34.34 34.98
CA LYS A 273 -20.48 32.97 34.61
C LYS A 273 -20.83 32.82 33.13
N MET A 274 -21.63 33.74 32.57
CA MET A 274 -21.94 33.71 31.13
C MET A 274 -20.70 33.99 30.27
N HIS A 275 -19.77 34.82 30.75
CA HIS A 275 -18.53 35.09 30.05
C HIS A 275 -17.63 33.85 29.99
N GLU A 276 -17.48 33.15 31.12
CA GLU A 276 -16.78 31.87 31.21
C GLU A 276 -17.41 30.82 30.27
N LYS A 277 -18.74 30.72 30.27
CA LYS A 277 -19.48 29.87 29.31
C LYS A 277 -19.15 30.23 27.85
N GLY A 278 -19.15 31.51 27.51
CA GLY A 278 -18.83 31.98 26.16
C GLY A 278 -17.40 31.62 25.75
N GLN A 279 -16.45 31.73 26.68
CA GLN A 279 -15.07 31.30 26.45
C GLN A 279 -14.98 29.80 26.20
N GLY A 280 -15.66 28.96 27.01
CA GLY A 280 -15.73 27.52 26.82
C GLY A 280 -16.28 27.13 25.44
N LEU A 281 -17.41 27.73 25.02
CA LEU A 281 -18.02 27.50 23.70
C LEU A 281 -17.06 27.84 22.55
N SER A 282 -16.30 28.93 22.67
CA SER A 282 -15.36 29.36 21.62
C SER A 282 -14.20 28.38 21.39
N GLN A 283 -13.80 27.64 22.44
CA GLN A 283 -12.70 26.67 22.38
C GLN A 283 -13.19 25.24 22.07
N LEU A 284 -14.47 24.95 22.35
CA LEU A 284 -15.04 23.61 22.25
C LEU A 284 -14.95 23.03 20.83
N PHE A 285 -15.08 23.85 19.78
CA PHE A 285 -14.94 23.38 18.40
C PHE A 285 -13.55 22.77 18.14
N SER A 286 -12.49 23.51 18.45
CA SER A 286 -11.11 23.07 18.24
C SER A 286 -10.79 21.83 19.07
N PHE A 287 -11.24 21.80 20.32
CA PHE A 287 -11.14 20.63 21.19
C PHE A 287 -11.80 19.39 20.56
N LEU A 288 -13.04 19.51 20.08
CA LEU A 288 -13.77 18.39 19.47
C LEU A 288 -13.07 17.86 18.21
N ILE A 289 -12.61 18.75 17.31
CA ILE A 289 -11.92 18.31 16.09
C ILE A 289 -10.60 17.59 16.43
N GLU A 290 -9.86 18.07 17.42
CA GLU A 290 -8.64 17.40 17.89
C GLU A 290 -8.95 16.01 18.47
N GLN A 291 -9.93 15.93 19.36
CA GLN A 291 -10.33 14.66 20.00
C GLN A 291 -10.86 13.64 18.98
N TYR A 292 -11.76 14.04 18.08
CA TYR A 292 -12.25 13.15 17.03
C TYR A 292 -11.12 12.67 16.12
N THR A 293 -10.20 13.56 15.73
CA THR A 293 -9.05 13.21 14.88
C THR A 293 -8.17 12.15 15.53
N ALA A 294 -7.89 12.27 16.83
CA ALA A 294 -7.15 11.26 17.57
C ALA A 294 -7.91 9.91 17.63
N LYS A 295 -9.21 9.96 17.93
CA LYS A 295 -10.05 8.76 18.05
C LYS A 295 -10.29 8.04 16.73
N PHE A 296 -10.28 8.72 15.59
CA PHE A 296 -10.40 8.06 14.29
C PHE A 296 -9.31 7.00 14.07
N GLN A 297 -8.08 7.24 14.52
CA GLN A 297 -6.98 6.27 14.37
C GLN A 297 -7.15 5.02 15.26
N GLU A 298 -7.81 5.19 16.40
CA GLU A 298 -8.12 4.09 17.32
C GLU A 298 -9.26 3.22 16.78
N TYR A 299 -10.22 3.82 16.07
CA TYR A 299 -11.46 3.19 15.63
C TYR A 299 -11.49 2.80 14.15
N PHE A 300 -10.65 3.35 13.30
CA PHE A 300 -10.61 3.04 11.87
C PHE A 300 -9.21 2.68 11.42
N ILE A 301 -9.13 1.81 10.43
CA ILE A 301 -7.91 1.43 9.73
C ILE A 301 -8.22 1.15 8.27
N GLU A 302 -7.24 1.34 7.42
CA GLU A 302 -7.36 1.08 6.00
C GLU A 302 -6.58 -0.20 5.66
N ILE A 303 -7.23 -1.08 4.91
CA ILE A 303 -6.71 -2.42 4.60
C ILE A 303 -6.73 -2.56 3.08
N TYR A 304 -5.67 -3.11 2.53
CA TYR A 304 -5.57 -3.35 1.09
C TYR A 304 -6.68 -4.31 0.62
N ASP A 305 -7.37 -3.93 -0.46
CA ASP A 305 -8.41 -4.72 -1.10
C ASP A 305 -8.18 -4.80 -2.62
N ALA A 306 -7.68 -5.96 -3.06
CA ALA A 306 -7.36 -6.24 -4.45
C ALA A 306 -8.55 -6.18 -5.43
N ASP A 307 -9.79 -6.16 -4.93
CA ASP A 307 -10.97 -6.02 -5.80
C ASP A 307 -11.27 -4.56 -6.16
N ILE A 308 -10.69 -3.59 -5.44
CA ILE A 308 -10.83 -2.17 -5.75
C ILE A 308 -9.85 -1.84 -6.88
N LYS A 309 -10.38 -1.71 -8.09
CA LYS A 309 -9.61 -1.44 -9.31
C LYS A 309 -9.97 -0.12 -9.95
N HIS A 310 -9.01 0.55 -10.56
CA HIS A 310 -9.28 1.69 -11.43
C HIS A 310 -9.83 1.19 -12.78
N GLN A 311 -10.81 1.90 -13.34
CA GLN A 311 -11.49 1.51 -14.60
C GLN A 311 -10.58 1.50 -15.85
N HIS A 312 -9.33 1.96 -15.74
CA HIS A 312 -8.36 2.03 -16.83
C HIS A 312 -7.01 1.42 -16.41
N GLU A 313 -6.99 0.12 -16.09
CA GLU A 313 -5.73 -0.58 -15.82
C GLU A 313 -4.98 -0.82 -17.14
N ILE A 314 -3.89 -0.07 -17.38
CA ILE A 314 -2.89 -0.45 -18.37
C ILE A 314 -2.12 -1.62 -17.77
N LEU A 315 -2.11 -2.77 -18.44
CA LEU A 315 -1.58 -4.05 -17.94
C LEU A 315 -0.12 -4.00 -17.43
N TYR A 316 0.63 -2.96 -17.80
CA TYR A 316 2.07 -2.80 -17.58
C TYR A 316 2.44 -1.53 -16.80
N GLU A 317 1.47 -0.88 -16.19
CA GLU A 317 1.66 0.24 -15.27
C GLU A 317 1.11 -0.14 -13.90
N ASP A 318 1.71 0.40 -12.83
CA ASP A 318 1.15 0.25 -11.49
C ASP A 318 -0.20 0.98 -11.45
N SER A 319 -1.26 0.21 -11.19
CA SER A 319 -2.53 0.79 -10.81
C SER A 319 -2.38 1.30 -9.38
N PRO A 320 -2.93 2.47 -9.04
CA PRO A 320 -2.97 2.90 -7.65
C PRO A 320 -3.69 1.82 -6.81
N ALA A 321 -3.08 1.47 -5.68
CA ALA A 321 -3.51 0.39 -4.81
C ALA A 321 -4.89 0.67 -4.21
N GLY A 322 -5.76 -0.33 -4.23
CA GLY A 322 -7.08 -0.26 -3.64
C GLY A 322 -7.05 -0.47 -2.13
N PHE A 323 -7.64 0.44 -1.37
CA PHE A 323 -7.78 0.33 0.08
C PHE A 323 -9.25 0.45 0.50
N ARG A 324 -9.59 -0.32 1.53
CA ARG A 324 -10.91 -0.36 2.15
C ARG A 324 -10.82 0.07 3.60
N LEU A 325 -11.75 0.92 4.01
CA LEU A 325 -11.90 1.32 5.40
C LEU A 325 -12.50 0.18 6.22
N CYS A 326 -11.94 -0.03 7.40
CA CYS A 326 -12.36 -1.04 8.36
C CYS A 326 -12.58 -0.38 9.72
N TYR A 327 -13.69 -0.72 10.37
CA TYR A 327 -14.08 -0.22 11.68
C TYR A 327 -13.68 -1.20 12.78
N LYS A 328 -12.90 -0.71 13.75
CA LYS A 328 -12.23 -1.49 14.78
C LYS A 328 -13.07 -1.66 16.05
N HIS A 329 -14.17 -0.91 16.19
CA HIS A 329 -15.02 -0.91 17.39
C HIS A 329 -14.28 -0.53 18.68
N GLY A 330 -13.15 0.19 18.59
CA GLY A 330 -12.27 0.50 19.72
C GLY A 330 -11.50 -0.72 20.27
N ARG A 331 -11.42 -1.81 19.49
CA ARG A 331 -10.77 -3.07 19.91
C ARG A 331 -9.42 -3.23 19.24
N SER A 332 -8.46 -3.77 19.98
CA SER A 332 -7.15 -4.16 19.44
C SER A 332 -7.19 -5.46 18.64
N ASP A 333 -8.15 -6.34 18.90
CA ASP A 333 -8.30 -7.63 18.20
C ASP A 333 -8.95 -7.48 16.82
N PRO A 334 -8.21 -7.77 15.72
CA PRO A 334 -8.71 -7.65 14.36
C PRO A 334 -9.82 -8.63 13.98
N SER A 335 -9.99 -9.71 14.75
CA SER A 335 -11.05 -10.70 14.48
C SER A 335 -12.46 -10.12 14.61
N ALA A 336 -12.61 -9.03 15.37
CA ALA A 336 -13.87 -8.34 15.61
C ALA A 336 -14.08 -7.10 14.73
N TRP A 337 -13.13 -6.77 13.84
CA TRP A 337 -13.23 -5.59 12.99
C TRP A 337 -14.21 -5.81 11.82
N THR A 338 -14.82 -4.73 11.36
CA THR A 338 -15.85 -4.76 10.32
C THR A 338 -15.37 -4.02 9.08
N TYR A 339 -15.28 -4.73 7.95
CA TYR A 339 -14.99 -4.13 6.66
C TYR A 339 -16.22 -3.41 6.13
N ILE A 340 -16.02 -2.23 5.53
CA ILE A 340 -17.12 -1.41 5.03
C ILE A 340 -17.19 -1.55 3.51
N TYR A 341 -18.28 -2.12 3.02
CA TYR A 341 -18.55 -2.38 1.60
C TYR A 341 -19.56 -1.41 1.01
N GLU A 342 -20.57 -1.07 1.79
CA GLU A 342 -21.74 -0.34 1.32
C GLU A 342 -21.93 0.99 2.06
N LYS A 343 -22.75 1.86 1.46
CA LYS A 343 -23.07 3.18 2.02
C LYS A 343 -23.73 3.06 3.38
N GLU A 344 -24.68 2.15 3.51
CA GLU A 344 -25.48 1.94 4.70
C GLU A 344 -24.60 1.45 5.86
N GLU A 345 -23.65 0.56 5.57
CA GLU A 345 -22.64 0.12 6.52
C GLU A 345 -21.78 1.30 6.99
N PHE A 346 -21.30 2.13 6.06
CA PHE A 346 -20.50 3.32 6.39
C PHE A 346 -21.24 4.29 7.32
N LEU A 347 -22.49 4.62 7.01
CA LEU A 347 -23.28 5.52 7.85
C LEU A 347 -23.56 4.93 9.23
N ASN A 348 -23.81 3.62 9.31
CA ASN A 348 -24.03 2.92 10.58
C ASN A 348 -22.78 2.92 11.46
N VAL A 349 -21.60 2.61 10.91
CA VAL A 349 -20.36 2.63 11.70
C VAL A 349 -19.97 4.04 12.15
N LEU A 350 -20.27 5.07 11.35
CA LEU A 350 -20.07 6.46 11.80
C LEU A 350 -20.96 6.79 13.00
N ARG A 351 -22.23 6.41 12.97
CA ARG A 351 -23.12 6.57 14.12
C ARG A 351 -22.58 5.86 15.36
N GLU A 352 -22.18 4.60 15.20
CA GLU A 352 -21.59 3.82 16.29
C GLU A 352 -20.32 4.45 16.84
N PHE A 353 -19.47 5.00 15.96
CA PHE A 353 -18.25 5.71 16.35
C PHE A 353 -18.57 6.90 17.25
N PHE A 354 -19.43 7.83 16.81
CA PHE A 354 -19.74 9.03 17.59
C PHE A 354 -20.34 8.69 18.96
N LEU A 355 -21.24 7.69 19.03
CA LEU A 355 -21.79 7.21 20.30
C LEU A 355 -20.74 6.55 21.20
N ALA A 356 -19.77 5.82 20.62
CA ALA A 356 -18.75 5.11 21.39
C ALA A 356 -17.66 6.05 21.95
N VAL A 357 -17.36 7.15 21.26
CA VAL A 357 -16.31 8.09 21.68
C VAL A 357 -16.82 9.21 22.58
N GLU A 358 -18.11 9.52 22.55
CA GLU A 358 -18.72 10.58 23.38
C GLU A 358 -18.32 10.48 24.86
N PRO A 359 -18.43 9.33 25.55
CA PRO A 359 -18.05 9.25 26.97
C PRO A 359 -16.55 9.51 27.20
N GLN A 360 -15.70 9.13 26.25
CA GLN A 360 -14.25 9.34 26.34
C GLN A 360 -13.91 10.81 26.17
N ILE A 361 -14.55 11.49 25.21
CA ILE A 361 -14.35 12.92 24.96
C ILE A 361 -14.90 13.74 26.14
N CYS A 362 -16.06 13.37 26.68
CA CYS A 362 -16.60 14.00 27.89
C CYS A 362 -15.64 13.87 29.07
N SER A 363 -15.03 12.70 29.26
CA SER A 363 -14.04 12.49 30.34
C SER A 363 -12.75 13.31 30.18
N ALA A 364 -12.42 13.71 28.96
CA ALA A 364 -11.27 14.58 28.66
C ALA A 364 -11.61 16.07 28.70
N CYS A 365 -12.89 16.43 28.85
CA CYS A 365 -13.33 17.82 28.88
C CYS A 365 -13.22 18.37 30.31
N GLU A 366 -12.37 19.38 30.51
CA GLU A 366 -12.22 20.06 31.80
C GLU A 366 -13.39 21.01 32.10
N TRP A 367 -14.15 21.40 31.08
CA TRP A 367 -15.27 22.32 31.20
C TRP A 367 -16.58 21.56 31.47
N GLU A 368 -17.08 21.64 32.71
CA GLU A 368 -18.23 20.87 33.19
C GLU A 368 -19.53 21.14 32.40
N GLU A 369 -19.84 22.41 32.08
CA GLU A 369 -20.99 22.70 31.21
C GLU A 369 -20.78 22.20 29.78
N GLY A 370 -19.52 22.11 29.34
CA GLY A 370 -19.14 21.58 28.03
C GLY A 370 -19.52 20.11 27.85
N ILE A 371 -19.57 19.32 28.92
CA ILE A 371 -20.01 17.91 28.86
C ILE A 371 -21.42 17.81 28.29
N LYS A 372 -22.36 18.62 28.79
CA LYS A 372 -23.74 18.65 28.30
C LYS A 372 -23.82 19.10 26.84
N GLU A 373 -22.99 20.07 26.48
CA GLU A 373 -22.89 20.56 25.10
C GLU A 373 -22.39 19.45 24.16
N ILE A 374 -21.45 18.62 24.60
CA ILE A 374 -20.93 17.48 23.83
C ILE A 374 -22.00 16.40 23.64
N GLU A 375 -22.77 16.06 24.68
CA GLU A 375 -23.88 15.09 24.61
C GLU A 375 -24.96 15.53 23.62
N GLU A 376 -25.38 16.81 23.69
CA GLU A 376 -26.37 17.40 22.77
C GLU A 376 -25.86 17.44 21.32
N LEU A 377 -24.59 17.82 21.12
CA LEU A 377 -23.95 17.83 19.81
C LEU A 377 -23.83 16.42 19.23
N THR A 378 -23.46 15.42 20.03
CA THR A 378 -23.34 14.03 19.57
C THR A 378 -24.68 13.51 19.08
N THR A 379 -25.76 13.77 19.82
CA THR A 379 -27.13 13.43 19.39
C THR A 379 -27.47 14.10 18.05
N THR A 380 -27.12 15.38 17.91
CA THR A 380 -27.36 16.15 16.67
C THR A 380 -26.55 15.58 15.49
N ILE A 381 -25.28 15.24 15.70
CA ILE A 381 -24.40 14.63 14.69
C ILE A 381 -24.95 13.28 14.25
N VAL A 382 -25.34 12.42 15.19
CA VAL A 382 -25.91 11.09 14.91
C VAL A 382 -27.16 11.20 14.04
N HIS A 383 -28.05 12.14 14.34
CA HIS A 383 -29.23 12.37 13.52
C HIS A 383 -28.86 12.92 12.13
N PHE A 384 -27.92 13.87 12.08
CA PHE A 384 -27.46 14.47 10.83
C PHE A 384 -26.82 13.46 9.86
N ILE A 385 -26.04 12.50 10.37
CA ILE A 385 -25.41 11.44 9.56
C ILE A 385 -26.44 10.62 8.78
N GLN A 386 -27.67 10.51 9.28
CA GLN A 386 -28.76 9.77 8.64
C GLN A 386 -29.50 10.59 7.57
N THR A 387 -29.18 11.87 7.41
CA THR A 387 -29.84 12.75 6.44
C THR A 387 -29.35 12.51 5.01
N GLU A 388 -30.20 12.85 4.04
CA GLU A 388 -29.83 12.87 2.63
C GLU A 388 -28.80 13.97 2.33
N GLU A 389 -28.82 15.07 3.08
CA GLU A 389 -27.86 16.17 2.97
C GLU A 389 -26.43 15.67 3.24
N PHE A 390 -26.20 15.03 4.40
CA PHE A 390 -24.89 14.48 4.73
C PHE A 390 -24.48 13.38 3.76
N SER A 391 -25.41 12.47 3.43
CA SER A 391 -25.14 11.40 2.45
C SER A 391 -24.68 11.95 1.10
N SER A 392 -25.34 12.98 0.61
CA SER A 392 -25.01 13.61 -0.68
C SER A 392 -23.68 14.35 -0.62
N PHE A 393 -23.34 14.94 0.53
CA PHE A 393 -22.04 15.57 0.77
C PHE A 393 -20.91 14.54 0.79
N ALA A 394 -21.03 13.51 1.64
CA ALA A 394 -19.98 12.52 1.89
C ALA A 394 -19.62 11.70 0.63
N LEU A 395 -20.60 11.52 -0.27
CA LEU A 395 -20.48 10.70 -1.49
C LEU A 395 -20.23 11.51 -2.77
N LYS A 396 -20.13 12.83 -2.69
CA LYS A 396 -20.16 13.71 -3.87
C LYS A 396 -19.05 13.46 -4.90
N LYS A 397 -17.88 12.96 -4.48
CA LYS A 397 -16.69 12.82 -5.35
C LYS A 397 -16.16 11.39 -5.45
N LYS A 398 -16.11 10.66 -4.33
CA LYS A 398 -15.56 9.30 -4.22
C LYS A 398 -16.24 8.57 -3.06
N ASN A 399 -16.16 7.24 -3.07
CA ASN A 399 -16.61 6.43 -1.95
C ASN A 399 -15.63 6.58 -0.77
N PRO A 400 -16.08 7.05 0.41
CA PRO A 400 -15.20 7.24 1.58
C PRO A 400 -14.53 5.96 2.07
N TRP A 401 -15.21 4.82 1.92
CA TRP A 401 -14.77 3.53 2.45
C TRP A 401 -13.99 2.68 1.45
N SER A 402 -13.86 3.13 0.21
CA SER A 402 -13.14 2.39 -0.83
C SER A 402 -12.49 3.38 -1.78
N TYR A 403 -11.17 3.42 -1.78
CA TYR A 403 -10.44 4.36 -2.62
C TYR A 403 -9.17 3.73 -3.15
N THR A 404 -8.57 4.40 -4.11
CA THR A 404 -7.28 4.05 -4.67
C THR A 404 -6.26 5.09 -4.22
N SER A 405 -5.18 4.65 -3.57
CA SER A 405 -4.05 5.52 -3.20
C SER A 405 -2.76 5.02 -3.81
N GLY A 406 -1.80 5.93 -3.96
CA GLY A 406 -0.43 5.59 -4.33
C GLY A 406 0.31 4.99 -3.14
N GLY A 407 -0.19 3.89 -2.56
CA GLY A 407 0.63 3.07 -1.68
C GLY A 407 1.90 2.71 -2.45
N ASP A 408 3.05 3.15 -1.93
CA ASP A 408 4.33 2.96 -2.61
C ASP A 408 5.14 1.85 -1.93
N MET A 409 6.13 1.32 -2.65
CA MET A 409 6.99 0.26 -2.12
C MET A 409 7.74 0.73 -0.87
N HIS A 410 8.12 2.00 -0.78
CA HIS A 410 8.92 2.55 0.32
C HIS A 410 8.15 2.56 1.64
N THR A 411 6.91 3.04 1.60
CA THR A 411 5.99 3.07 2.72
C THR A 411 5.68 1.65 3.18
N LEU A 412 5.41 0.72 2.26
CA LEU A 412 5.25 -0.70 2.58
C LEU A 412 6.47 -1.26 3.33
N LEU A 413 7.67 -1.09 2.78
CA LEU A 413 8.89 -1.64 3.35
C LEU A 413 9.19 -1.03 4.72
N LYS A 414 9.07 0.30 4.85
CA LYS A 414 9.30 0.96 6.13
C LYS A 414 8.28 0.53 7.19
N GLY A 415 7.00 0.36 6.82
CA GLY A 415 5.96 -0.10 7.74
C GLY A 415 6.14 -1.56 8.14
N TYR A 416 6.46 -2.43 7.18
CA TYR A 416 6.61 -3.86 7.42
C TYR A 416 7.90 -4.24 8.16
N TYR A 417 9.02 -3.58 7.86
CA TYR A 417 10.31 -3.80 8.52
C TYR A 417 10.57 -2.85 9.68
N CYS A 418 9.62 -1.97 10.01
CA CYS A 418 9.72 -1.01 11.10
C CYS A 418 10.93 -0.05 10.97
N ILE A 419 11.20 0.43 9.75
CA ILE A 419 12.40 1.25 9.44
C ILE A 419 12.12 2.73 9.73
N GLU A 420 12.82 3.29 10.73
CA GLU A 420 12.62 4.68 11.17
C GLU A 420 13.23 5.71 10.23
N GLY A 421 14.37 5.37 9.63
CA GLY A 421 15.10 6.20 8.69
C GLY A 421 14.65 6.09 7.24
N GLU A 422 15.44 6.70 6.37
CA GLU A 422 15.32 6.52 4.92
C GLU A 422 15.85 5.15 4.49
N LEU A 423 15.20 4.58 3.48
CA LEU A 423 15.70 3.37 2.83
C LEU A 423 16.95 3.73 2.03
N SER A 424 17.92 2.83 2.06
CA SER A 424 19.17 3.06 1.34
C SER A 424 18.97 2.70 -0.11
N GLU A 425 19.03 3.71 -0.96
CA GLU A 425 18.75 3.57 -2.37
C GLU A 425 19.68 4.45 -3.19
N GLU A 426 19.91 4.01 -4.42
CA GLU A 426 20.51 4.83 -5.46
C GLU A 426 19.46 5.04 -6.54
N LYS A 427 19.30 6.30 -6.98
CA LYS A 427 18.27 6.68 -7.94
C LYS A 427 18.79 7.60 -9.02
N ARG A 428 18.26 7.44 -10.24
CA ARG A 428 18.71 8.21 -11.41
C ARG A 428 17.55 8.45 -12.38
N VAL A 429 17.49 9.66 -12.92
CA VAL A 429 16.62 9.98 -14.07
C VAL A 429 17.30 9.45 -15.33
N ILE A 430 16.57 8.67 -16.12
CA ILE A 430 17.12 7.94 -17.25
C ILE A 430 16.83 8.67 -18.56
N GLU A 431 17.88 8.92 -19.32
CA GLU A 431 17.77 9.61 -20.62
C GLU A 431 17.53 8.65 -21.79
N ASN A 432 18.02 7.42 -21.70
CA ASN A 432 17.86 6.39 -22.73
C ASN A 432 18.13 4.97 -22.17
N PRO A 433 17.79 3.88 -22.89
CA PRO A 433 18.06 2.52 -22.43
C PRO A 433 19.55 2.21 -22.16
N THR A 434 20.48 2.88 -22.86
CA THR A 434 21.92 2.73 -22.61
C THR A 434 22.33 3.39 -21.30
N ASP A 435 21.75 4.53 -20.97
CA ASP A 435 21.93 5.22 -19.69
C ASP A 435 21.42 4.37 -18.52
N LEU A 436 20.23 3.73 -18.65
CA LEU A 436 19.74 2.79 -17.64
C LEU A 436 20.68 1.60 -17.44
N LEU A 437 21.13 0.95 -18.53
CA LEU A 437 22.07 -0.16 -18.42
C LEU A 437 23.39 0.29 -17.77
N THR A 438 23.89 1.47 -18.14
CA THR A 438 25.11 2.05 -17.56
C THR A 438 24.94 2.27 -16.05
N PHE A 439 23.86 2.92 -15.65
CA PHE A 439 23.51 3.14 -14.25
C PHE A 439 23.51 1.84 -13.43
N LEU A 440 22.86 0.78 -13.94
CA LEU A 440 22.77 -0.48 -13.21
C LEU A 440 24.13 -1.19 -13.07
N LEU A 441 24.94 -1.18 -14.13
CA LEU A 441 26.26 -1.80 -14.09
C LEU A 441 27.23 -1.03 -13.21
N ASP A 442 27.25 0.30 -13.28
CA ASP A 442 28.10 1.15 -12.44
C ASP A 442 27.70 1.04 -10.96
N LEU A 443 26.40 1.06 -10.67
CA LEU A 443 25.88 0.82 -9.32
C LEU A 443 26.45 -0.48 -8.74
N LEU A 444 26.33 -1.59 -9.47
CA LEU A 444 26.79 -2.91 -9.00
C LEU A 444 28.32 -2.97 -8.84
N LYS A 445 29.08 -2.23 -9.65
CA LYS A 445 30.55 -2.09 -9.51
C LYS A 445 30.93 -1.33 -8.24
N GLU A 446 30.12 -0.36 -7.83
CA GLU A 446 30.37 0.52 -6.68
C GLU A 446 29.88 -0.10 -5.36
N LEU A 447 28.95 -1.05 -5.40
CA LEU A 447 28.44 -1.73 -4.20
C LEU A 447 29.56 -2.48 -3.45
N PRO A 448 29.51 -2.51 -2.11
CA PRO A 448 30.49 -3.25 -1.31
C PRO A 448 30.52 -4.75 -1.66
N TYR A 449 31.72 -5.35 -1.62
CA TYR A 449 31.93 -6.76 -1.98
C TYR A 449 31.03 -7.74 -1.22
N PHE A 450 30.73 -7.49 0.06
CA PHE A 450 29.85 -8.38 0.84
C PHE A 450 28.39 -8.36 0.35
N VAL A 451 27.96 -7.28 -0.32
CA VAL A 451 26.64 -7.16 -0.95
C VAL A 451 26.62 -7.86 -2.31
N THR A 452 27.70 -7.75 -3.09
CA THR A 452 27.75 -8.28 -4.46
C THR A 452 28.13 -9.76 -4.55
N LYS A 453 28.90 -10.28 -3.60
CA LYS A 453 29.34 -11.68 -3.56
C LYS A 453 28.19 -12.71 -3.66
N PRO A 454 27.05 -12.55 -2.96
CA PRO A 454 25.90 -13.45 -3.14
C PRO A 454 25.43 -13.53 -4.59
N PHE A 455 25.43 -12.42 -5.34
CA PHE A 455 25.01 -12.40 -6.75
C PHE A 455 26.00 -13.09 -7.68
N GLU A 456 27.27 -13.20 -7.29
CA GLU A 456 28.23 -13.99 -8.06
C GLU A 456 27.95 -15.50 -7.95
N ILE A 457 27.43 -15.93 -6.80
CA ILE A 457 27.24 -17.35 -6.48
C ILE A 457 25.85 -17.82 -6.87
N ASP A 458 24.82 -17.04 -6.54
CA ASP A 458 23.42 -17.32 -6.85
C ASP A 458 22.91 -16.38 -7.95
N PRO A 459 22.65 -16.88 -9.18
CA PRO A 459 22.11 -16.07 -10.26
C PRO A 459 20.69 -15.54 -9.99
N LEU A 460 19.99 -16.09 -8.99
CA LEU A 460 18.65 -15.67 -8.61
C LEU A 460 18.61 -14.75 -7.39
N ALA A 461 19.73 -14.52 -6.72
CA ALA A 461 19.78 -13.52 -5.65
C ALA A 461 19.42 -12.13 -6.19
N SER A 462 18.72 -11.35 -5.37
CA SER A 462 18.04 -10.14 -5.85
C SER A 462 18.26 -8.90 -5.01
N LEU A 463 18.07 -7.76 -5.68
CA LEU A 463 17.81 -6.46 -5.06
C LEU A 463 16.39 -6.00 -5.44
N LEU A 464 15.73 -5.27 -4.55
CA LEU A 464 14.49 -4.57 -4.88
C LEU A 464 14.81 -3.36 -5.75
N MET A 465 14.07 -3.21 -6.83
CA MET A 465 14.24 -2.15 -7.81
C MET A 465 12.88 -1.62 -8.23
N TYR A 466 12.82 -0.35 -8.62
CA TYR A 466 11.59 0.25 -9.15
C TYR A 466 11.88 1.18 -10.32
N SER A 467 10.94 1.23 -11.26
CA SER A 467 10.76 2.30 -12.22
C SER A 467 9.71 3.28 -11.70
N PRO A 468 9.46 4.42 -12.37
CA PRO A 468 8.41 5.35 -11.98
C PRO A 468 7.01 4.74 -11.85
N THR A 469 6.75 3.61 -12.49
CA THR A 469 5.43 2.98 -12.57
C THR A 469 5.45 1.48 -12.28
N HIS A 470 6.54 0.91 -11.74
CA HIS A 470 6.60 -0.52 -11.45
C HIS A 470 7.69 -0.88 -10.45
N ALA A 471 7.37 -1.71 -9.45
CA ALA A 471 8.36 -2.34 -8.56
C ALA A 471 8.64 -3.78 -9.01
N PHE A 472 9.91 -4.20 -8.96
CA PHE A 472 10.37 -5.49 -9.46
C PHE A 472 11.72 -5.90 -8.85
N LEU A 473 12.27 -7.04 -9.26
CA LEU A 473 13.51 -7.57 -8.68
C LEU A 473 14.67 -7.52 -9.67
N LEU A 474 15.68 -6.72 -9.37
CA LEU A 474 16.97 -6.77 -10.06
C LEU A 474 17.63 -8.12 -9.76
N LYS A 475 18.25 -8.71 -10.78
CA LYS A 475 18.88 -10.04 -10.77
C LYS A 475 20.33 -9.93 -11.25
N PRO A 476 21.26 -9.43 -10.40
CA PRO A 476 22.61 -9.11 -10.83
C PRO A 476 23.41 -10.33 -11.31
N GLY A 477 23.07 -11.54 -10.85
CA GLY A 477 23.79 -12.76 -11.18
C GLY A 477 23.38 -13.44 -12.49
N LEU A 478 22.40 -12.91 -13.24
CA LEU A 478 22.00 -13.49 -14.53
C LEU A 478 23.05 -13.22 -15.62
N SER A 479 23.46 -14.27 -16.35
CA SER A 479 24.31 -14.11 -17.53
C SER A 479 23.46 -13.75 -18.77
N PRO A 480 23.88 -12.83 -19.65
CA PRO A 480 25.18 -12.15 -19.69
C PRO A 480 25.30 -10.84 -18.89
N PHE A 481 24.29 -10.46 -18.09
CA PHE A 481 24.29 -9.19 -17.34
C PHE A 481 25.37 -9.15 -16.25
N LYS A 482 25.61 -10.30 -15.59
CA LYS A 482 26.64 -10.49 -14.56
C LYS A 482 28.03 -10.10 -15.04
N GLU A 483 28.36 -10.46 -16.27
CA GLU A 483 29.65 -10.21 -16.90
C GLU A 483 29.92 -8.72 -17.08
N GLY A 484 28.89 -7.89 -17.23
CA GLY A 484 29.05 -6.44 -17.43
C GLY A 484 29.50 -5.68 -16.19
N TRP A 485 29.00 -6.06 -15.01
CA TRP A 485 29.40 -5.40 -13.77
C TRP A 485 30.65 -6.04 -13.15
N LEU A 486 30.96 -7.29 -13.49
CA LEU A 486 32.26 -7.90 -13.16
C LEU A 486 33.42 -7.41 -14.04
N ASP A 487 33.11 -6.82 -15.20
CA ASP A 487 34.14 -6.25 -16.08
C ASP A 487 34.84 -5.05 -15.43
N LYS A 488 36.18 -5.06 -15.47
CA LYS A 488 37.04 -4.01 -14.89
C LYS A 488 37.21 -2.80 -15.81
N GLY A 489 36.69 -2.85 -17.03
CA GLY A 489 36.75 -1.77 -18.01
C GLY A 489 35.67 -0.72 -17.80
N PHE A 490 35.68 0.26 -18.71
CA PHE A 490 34.65 1.29 -18.76
C PHE A 490 33.32 0.68 -19.20
N THR A 491 32.28 0.91 -18.40
CA THR A 491 30.94 0.35 -18.61
C THR A 491 30.38 0.66 -19.99
N TYR A 492 30.51 1.89 -20.48
CA TYR A 492 30.07 2.26 -21.82
C TYR A 492 30.81 1.48 -22.92
N THR A 493 32.12 1.26 -22.76
CA THR A 493 32.90 0.47 -23.71
C THR A 493 32.43 -0.99 -23.72
N TRP A 494 32.19 -1.57 -22.54
CA TRP A 494 31.65 -2.92 -22.44
C TRP A 494 30.29 -3.05 -23.10
N ILE A 495 29.35 -2.13 -22.84
CA ILE A 495 28.01 -2.13 -23.46
C ILE A 495 28.14 -2.06 -24.99
N ARG A 496 28.95 -1.13 -25.50
CA ARG A 496 29.16 -0.97 -26.94
C ARG A 496 29.71 -2.24 -27.57
N ASP A 497 30.77 -2.81 -27.00
CA ASP A 497 31.55 -3.87 -27.66
C ASP A 497 30.98 -5.27 -27.42
N CYS A 498 30.33 -5.51 -26.29
CA CYS A 498 29.78 -6.82 -25.93
C CYS A 498 28.28 -6.96 -26.21
N VAL A 499 27.55 -5.84 -26.34
CA VAL A 499 26.08 -5.86 -26.47
C VAL A 499 25.64 -5.26 -27.79
N ILE A 500 25.97 -3.99 -28.02
CA ILE A 500 25.45 -3.23 -29.17
C ILE A 500 26.08 -3.69 -30.47
N ASN A 501 27.40 -3.60 -30.61
CA ASN A 501 28.12 -3.92 -31.84
C ASN A 501 27.87 -5.35 -32.34
N PRO A 502 27.92 -6.40 -31.50
CA PRO A 502 27.65 -7.76 -31.95
C PRO A 502 26.23 -7.92 -32.50
N ALA A 503 25.23 -7.36 -31.83
CA ALA A 503 23.84 -7.45 -32.25
C ALA A 503 23.53 -6.60 -33.49
N THR A 504 24.03 -5.37 -33.55
CA THR A 504 23.90 -4.51 -34.73
C THR A 504 24.56 -5.14 -35.96
N ASN A 505 25.76 -5.71 -35.82
CA ASN A 505 26.44 -6.39 -36.93
C ASN A 505 25.67 -7.63 -37.40
N TYR A 506 25.11 -8.41 -36.46
CA TYR A 506 24.24 -9.54 -36.78
C TYR A 506 23.02 -9.10 -37.61
N TYR A 507 22.27 -8.09 -37.16
CA TYR A 507 21.08 -7.64 -37.88
C TYR A 507 21.38 -6.98 -39.22
N LYS A 508 22.48 -6.22 -39.34
CA LYS A 508 22.94 -5.67 -40.63
C LYS A 508 23.28 -6.75 -41.66
N GLY A 509 23.68 -7.94 -41.20
CA GLY A 509 23.94 -9.08 -42.05
C GLY A 509 22.68 -9.78 -42.59
N ILE A 510 21.49 -9.50 -42.04
CA ILE A 510 20.25 -10.16 -42.43
C ILE A 510 19.62 -9.44 -43.63
N ARG A 511 19.31 -10.22 -44.66
CA ARG A 511 18.60 -9.78 -45.87
C ARG A 511 17.35 -10.64 -46.05
N LEU A 512 16.21 -9.99 -46.27
CA LEU A 512 14.90 -10.63 -46.40
C LEU A 512 14.50 -10.65 -47.86
N ASP A 513 14.54 -11.82 -48.48
CA ASP A 513 13.97 -12.02 -49.80
C ASP A 513 12.43 -11.90 -49.78
N LYS A 514 11.81 -11.88 -50.95
CA LYS A 514 10.35 -11.78 -51.08
C LYS A 514 9.60 -12.86 -50.29
N SER A 515 10.13 -14.09 -50.24
CA SER A 515 9.48 -15.19 -49.52
C SER A 515 9.48 -14.96 -48.02
N ALA A 516 10.64 -14.59 -47.46
CA ALA A 516 10.80 -14.24 -46.05
C ALA A 516 9.95 -13.01 -45.67
N GLN A 517 9.94 -11.98 -46.51
CA GLN A 517 9.09 -10.80 -46.33
C GLN A 517 7.60 -11.18 -46.26
N SER A 518 7.10 -11.96 -47.23
CA SER A 518 5.70 -12.42 -47.22
C SER A 518 5.37 -13.30 -46.01
N LEU A 519 6.27 -14.21 -45.63
CA LEU A 519 6.09 -15.07 -44.46
C LEU A 519 5.98 -14.26 -43.17
N LEU A 520 6.92 -13.34 -42.93
CA LEU A 520 6.92 -12.50 -41.73
C LEU A 520 5.72 -11.56 -41.70
N ALA A 521 5.40 -10.91 -42.82
CA ALA A 521 4.24 -10.02 -42.90
C ALA A 521 2.92 -10.77 -42.68
N SER A 522 2.81 -12.03 -43.14
CA SER A 522 1.61 -12.84 -42.90
C SER A 522 1.33 -13.07 -41.41
N LYS A 523 2.38 -13.14 -40.57
CA LYS A 523 2.24 -13.25 -39.11
C LYS A 523 1.62 -11.99 -38.47
N VAL A 524 1.84 -10.83 -39.07
CA VAL A 524 1.29 -9.53 -38.62
C VAL A 524 -0.13 -9.31 -39.14
N MET A 525 -0.39 -9.72 -40.39
CA MET A 525 -1.55 -9.25 -41.16
C MET A 525 -2.70 -10.26 -41.27
N GLY A 526 -2.44 -11.56 -41.10
CA GLY A 526 -3.43 -12.61 -41.40
C GLY A 526 -3.87 -12.69 -42.87
N GLY A 527 -3.21 -11.93 -43.77
CA GLY A 527 -3.55 -11.80 -45.19
C GLY A 527 -2.31 -11.73 -46.11
N LYS A 528 -2.54 -11.59 -47.44
CA LYS A 528 -1.45 -11.58 -48.44
C LYS A 528 -0.66 -10.26 -48.42
N PHE A 529 0.64 -10.35 -48.12
CA PHE A 529 1.62 -9.27 -48.31
C PHE A 529 2.33 -9.44 -49.64
N TYR A 530 2.44 -8.35 -50.42
CA TYR A 530 3.14 -8.33 -51.69
C TYR A 530 4.41 -7.47 -51.56
N PRO A 531 5.59 -8.10 -51.40
CA PRO A 531 6.88 -7.42 -51.36
C PRO A 531 7.10 -6.57 -52.61
N ARG A 532 7.49 -5.30 -52.43
CA ARG A 532 7.85 -4.41 -53.55
C ARG A 532 9.27 -4.67 -54.06
N GLU A 533 10.21 -4.83 -53.13
CA GLU A 533 11.64 -5.01 -53.41
C GLU A 533 12.05 -6.49 -53.39
N GLU A 534 13.07 -6.85 -54.17
CA GLU A 534 13.63 -8.23 -54.20
C GLU A 534 14.26 -8.62 -52.86
N SER A 535 14.89 -7.67 -52.18
CA SER A 535 15.52 -7.89 -50.88
C SER A 535 15.49 -6.62 -50.06
N LEU A 536 15.18 -6.75 -48.77
CA LEU A 536 15.21 -5.66 -47.79
C LEU A 536 16.10 -6.02 -46.60
N SER A 537 16.77 -5.04 -46.02
CA SER A 537 17.27 -5.15 -44.64
C SER A 537 16.09 -5.21 -43.65
N VAL A 538 16.38 -5.64 -42.42
CA VAL A 538 15.37 -5.68 -41.35
C VAL A 538 14.78 -4.28 -41.04
N PRO A 539 15.57 -3.19 -40.93
CA PRO A 539 15.03 -1.84 -40.75
C PRO A 539 14.13 -1.37 -41.91
N GLU A 540 14.53 -1.61 -43.16
CA GLU A 540 13.73 -1.23 -44.34
C GLU A 540 12.41 -2.00 -44.39
N PHE A 541 12.45 -3.30 -44.11
CA PHE A 541 11.24 -4.12 -44.03
C PHE A 541 10.29 -3.66 -42.92
N ARG A 542 10.83 -3.29 -41.74
CA ARG A 542 10.02 -2.74 -40.65
C ARG A 542 9.38 -1.41 -41.04
N ALA A 543 10.12 -0.51 -41.70
CA ALA A 543 9.57 0.75 -42.19
C ALA A 543 8.37 0.51 -43.12
N HIS A 544 8.49 -0.44 -44.05
CA HIS A 544 7.37 -0.83 -44.93
C HIS A 544 6.17 -1.39 -44.15
N LEU A 545 6.39 -2.22 -43.13
CA LEU A 545 5.32 -2.77 -42.31
C LEU A 545 4.63 -1.69 -41.45
N VAL A 546 5.38 -0.77 -40.87
CA VAL A 546 4.81 0.32 -40.04
C VAL A 546 4.07 1.33 -40.91
N GLU A 547 4.58 1.66 -42.10
CA GLU A 547 3.87 2.50 -43.07
C GLU A 547 2.52 1.87 -43.46
N ALA A 548 2.51 0.56 -43.71
CA ALA A 548 1.30 -0.17 -44.04
C ALA A 548 0.35 -0.36 -42.83
N PHE A 549 0.89 -0.49 -41.62
CA PHE A 549 0.14 -0.81 -40.40
C PHE A 549 0.62 0.01 -39.20
N PRO A 550 0.38 1.34 -39.20
CA PRO A 550 0.94 2.24 -38.18
C PRO A 550 0.44 1.92 -36.76
N LYS A 551 -0.72 1.26 -36.63
CA LYS A 551 -1.29 0.84 -35.34
C LYS A 551 -0.72 -0.46 -34.77
N LYS A 552 0.16 -1.16 -35.50
CA LYS A 552 0.70 -2.48 -35.13
C LYS A 552 2.20 -2.46 -34.82
N GLU A 553 2.77 -1.29 -34.54
CA GLU A 553 4.22 -1.13 -34.35
C GLU A 553 4.81 -2.09 -33.29
N GLU A 554 4.18 -2.23 -32.11
CA GLU A 554 4.64 -3.16 -31.06
C GLU A 554 4.58 -4.64 -31.51
N GLU A 555 3.53 -5.02 -32.23
CA GLU A 555 3.35 -6.38 -32.75
C GLU A 555 4.40 -6.69 -33.82
N ILE A 556 4.69 -5.72 -34.69
CA ILE A 556 5.75 -5.80 -35.70
C ILE A 556 7.10 -6.00 -35.02
N ASP A 557 7.47 -5.15 -34.06
CA ASP A 557 8.75 -5.25 -33.37
C ASP A 557 8.90 -6.56 -32.60
N GLY A 558 7.83 -7.02 -31.94
CA GLY A 558 7.81 -8.32 -31.28
C GLY A 558 8.01 -9.49 -32.25
N ILE A 559 7.37 -9.46 -33.42
CA ILE A 559 7.53 -10.50 -34.45
C ILE A 559 8.94 -10.48 -35.03
N LEU A 560 9.52 -9.30 -35.28
CA LEU A 560 10.89 -9.19 -35.78
C LEU A 560 11.88 -9.72 -34.74
N PHE A 561 11.72 -9.36 -33.46
CA PHE A 561 12.54 -9.89 -32.37
C PHE A 561 12.46 -11.43 -32.28
N GLN A 562 11.25 -11.98 -32.33
CA GLN A 562 11.03 -13.44 -32.26
C GLN A 562 11.58 -14.17 -33.49
N SER A 563 11.51 -13.54 -34.66
CA SER A 563 11.91 -14.16 -35.92
C SER A 563 13.42 -14.13 -36.13
N PHE A 564 14.09 -13.12 -35.59
CA PHE A 564 15.55 -12.99 -35.65
C PHE A 564 16.10 -13.15 -34.24
N LYS A 565 16.48 -14.40 -33.87
CA LYS A 565 17.11 -14.71 -32.59
C LYS A 565 18.16 -13.65 -32.27
N THR A 566 17.83 -12.75 -31.35
CA THR A 566 18.74 -11.69 -30.91
C THR A 566 19.99 -12.34 -30.34
N PRO A 567 21.20 -11.86 -30.65
CA PRO A 567 22.38 -12.26 -29.90
C PRO A 567 22.11 -12.04 -28.41
N LYS A 568 22.02 -13.16 -27.68
CA LYS A 568 21.63 -13.33 -26.26
C LYS A 568 21.18 -12.03 -25.56
N PRO A 569 19.88 -11.75 -25.41
CA PRO A 569 19.42 -10.58 -24.68
C PRO A 569 19.96 -10.57 -23.24
N LEU A 570 20.29 -9.39 -22.72
CA LEU A 570 20.81 -9.20 -21.36
C LEU A 570 19.67 -9.21 -20.35
N LEU A 571 19.27 -10.40 -19.88
CA LEU A 571 18.32 -10.52 -18.79
C LEU A 571 18.91 -9.90 -17.51
N PHE A 572 18.21 -8.93 -16.92
CA PHE A 572 18.71 -8.25 -15.72
C PHE A 572 17.71 -8.22 -14.57
N ALA A 573 16.42 -8.46 -14.79
CA ALA A 573 15.42 -8.39 -13.72
C ALA A 573 14.23 -9.33 -13.93
N ASP A 574 13.65 -9.81 -12.83
CA ASP A 574 12.37 -10.53 -12.79
C ASP A 574 11.24 -9.50 -12.75
N THR A 575 10.32 -9.51 -13.72
CA THR A 575 9.27 -8.49 -13.83
C THR A 575 8.17 -8.63 -12.78
N ASN A 576 8.19 -9.71 -12.00
CA ASN A 576 7.10 -10.24 -11.20
C ASN A 576 5.92 -10.78 -12.01
N TRP A 577 5.89 -10.64 -13.34
CA TRP A 577 4.85 -11.22 -14.16
C TRP A 577 5.09 -12.71 -14.40
N ALA A 578 4.02 -13.42 -14.76
CA ALA A 578 4.17 -14.82 -15.16
C ALA A 578 4.99 -14.89 -16.45
N ASP A 579 6.08 -15.66 -16.39
CA ASP A 579 6.98 -16.01 -17.49
C ASP A 579 7.87 -14.90 -18.08
N TYR A 580 7.90 -13.68 -17.53
CA TYR A 580 8.71 -12.59 -18.11
C TYR A 580 9.88 -12.13 -17.24
N PHE A 581 10.97 -11.78 -17.90
CA PHE A 581 12.13 -11.06 -17.37
C PHE A 581 12.29 -9.75 -18.14
N PHE A 582 12.80 -8.70 -17.49
CA PHE A 582 13.30 -7.55 -18.21
C PHE A 582 14.68 -7.84 -18.78
N ALA A 583 14.90 -7.37 -20.00
CA ALA A 583 16.13 -7.58 -20.73
C ALA A 583 16.52 -6.35 -21.54
N PHE A 584 17.81 -6.09 -21.66
CA PHE A 584 18.32 -5.18 -22.69
C PHE A 584 18.63 -5.96 -23.96
N ALA A 585 18.17 -5.44 -25.09
CA ALA A 585 18.44 -6.04 -26.39
C ALA A 585 18.50 -4.97 -27.47
N VAL A 586 19.31 -5.20 -28.50
CA VAL A 586 19.27 -4.32 -29.67
C VAL A 586 18.00 -4.60 -30.44
N ASN A 587 17.19 -3.56 -30.63
CA ASN A 587 15.98 -3.66 -31.43
C ASN A 587 16.38 -3.93 -32.89
N PRO A 588 15.94 -5.03 -33.51
CA PRO A 588 16.32 -5.40 -34.87
C PRO A 588 15.93 -4.34 -35.92
N ALA A 589 14.98 -3.49 -35.58
CA ALA A 589 14.40 -2.51 -36.47
C ALA A 589 15.11 -1.15 -36.38
N THR A 590 15.41 -0.67 -35.17
CA THR A 590 16.10 0.61 -34.98
C THR A 590 17.62 0.46 -34.90
N LEU A 591 18.12 -0.76 -34.70
CA LEU A 591 19.53 -1.09 -34.41
C LEU A 591 20.08 -0.39 -33.17
N GLN A 592 19.20 0.09 -32.29
CA GLN A 592 19.54 0.72 -31.02
C GLN A 592 19.24 -0.22 -29.85
N LEU A 593 19.95 -0.05 -28.74
CA LEU A 593 19.64 -0.74 -27.50
C LEU A 593 18.28 -0.29 -26.99
N ASP A 594 17.45 -1.24 -26.58
CA ASP A 594 16.11 -1.00 -26.04
C ASP A 594 15.81 -1.92 -24.85
N LEU A 595 14.76 -1.57 -24.10
CA LEU A 595 14.25 -2.38 -23.00
C LEU A 595 13.16 -3.32 -23.50
N TYR A 596 13.30 -4.60 -23.20
CA TYR A 596 12.34 -5.65 -23.55
C TYR A 596 11.82 -6.35 -22.31
N ARG A 597 10.60 -6.88 -22.40
CA ARG A 597 10.18 -8.05 -21.62
C ARG A 597 10.43 -9.29 -22.48
N VAL A 598 11.10 -10.28 -21.92
CA VAL A 598 11.49 -11.51 -22.62
C VAL A 598 11.00 -12.70 -21.81
N SER A 599 10.48 -13.73 -22.47
CA SER A 599 10.04 -14.95 -21.80
C SER A 599 11.21 -15.67 -21.13
N SER A 600 10.93 -16.52 -20.13
CA SER A 600 11.98 -17.20 -19.37
C SER A 600 12.89 -18.11 -20.23
N ASP A 601 12.39 -18.59 -21.37
CA ASP A 601 13.13 -19.38 -22.36
C ASP A 601 13.82 -18.53 -23.45
N GLY A 602 13.64 -17.20 -23.43
CA GLY A 602 14.18 -16.29 -24.43
C GLY A 602 13.47 -16.31 -25.79
N SER A 603 12.42 -17.11 -25.97
CA SER A 603 11.78 -17.32 -27.28
C SER A 603 10.82 -16.20 -27.68
N ARG A 604 10.21 -15.53 -26.70
CA ARG A 604 9.28 -14.41 -26.88
C ARG A 604 9.90 -13.15 -26.32
N GLY A 605 9.82 -12.05 -27.06
CA GLY A 605 10.24 -10.74 -26.59
C GLY A 605 9.32 -9.64 -27.11
N TYR A 606 9.07 -8.63 -26.28
CA TYR A 606 8.28 -7.44 -26.63
C TYR A 606 8.98 -6.19 -26.09
N PRO A 607 9.14 -5.14 -26.90
CA PRO A 607 9.71 -3.89 -26.42
C PRO A 607 8.78 -3.27 -25.36
N MET A 608 9.36 -2.60 -24.36
CA MET A 608 8.64 -1.91 -23.30
C MET A 608 8.19 -0.51 -23.74
N ASN A 609 7.47 -0.44 -24.87
CA ASN A 609 6.93 0.81 -25.43
C ASN A 609 6.10 1.64 -24.43
N PRO A 610 5.27 1.05 -23.55
CA PRO A 610 4.56 1.82 -22.52
C PRO A 610 5.48 2.59 -21.56
N TRP A 611 6.75 2.22 -21.47
CA TRP A 611 7.74 2.88 -20.61
C TRP A 611 8.64 3.86 -21.36
N ARG A 612 8.34 4.15 -22.63
CA ARG A 612 9.22 4.98 -23.48
C ARG A 612 9.50 6.34 -22.86
N SER A 613 8.47 6.99 -22.28
CA SER A 613 8.60 8.29 -21.62
C SER A 613 9.49 8.28 -20.38
N TYR A 614 9.74 7.10 -19.79
CA TYR A 614 10.64 6.91 -18.64
C TYR A 614 12.06 6.47 -19.08
N LEU A 615 12.28 6.35 -20.39
CA LEU A 615 13.48 5.84 -21.04
C LEU A 615 13.94 6.74 -22.21
N ASP A 616 13.45 7.96 -22.32
CA ASP A 616 13.83 8.90 -23.39
C ASP A 616 14.15 10.31 -22.84
N GLY A 617 14.27 10.44 -21.52
CA GLY A 617 14.54 11.70 -20.83
C GLY A 617 13.36 12.67 -20.78
N THR A 618 12.17 12.28 -21.27
CA THR A 618 11.00 13.17 -21.23
C THR A 618 10.40 13.32 -19.84
N THR A 619 10.53 12.30 -18.99
CA THR A 619 10.04 12.32 -17.60
C THR A 619 11.19 12.56 -16.62
N SER A 620 10.96 13.39 -15.60
CA SER A 620 11.91 13.62 -14.49
C SER A 620 11.83 12.59 -13.36
N SER A 621 10.95 11.59 -13.48
CA SER A 621 10.75 10.55 -12.47
C SER A 621 11.92 9.56 -12.51
N PRO A 622 12.61 9.35 -11.37
CA PRO A 622 13.79 8.50 -11.35
C PRO A 622 13.43 7.02 -11.28
N TRP A 623 14.38 6.20 -11.74
CA TRP A 623 14.46 4.79 -11.39
C TRP A 623 15.30 4.64 -10.13
N GLY A 624 15.05 3.61 -9.32
CA GLY A 624 15.83 3.40 -8.09
C GLY A 624 16.04 1.94 -7.74
N VAL A 625 17.14 1.68 -7.02
CA VAL A 625 17.54 0.35 -6.53
C VAL A 625 17.83 0.46 -5.04
N LEU A 626 17.25 -0.44 -4.23
CA LEU A 626 17.58 -0.52 -2.81
C LEU A 626 18.92 -1.23 -2.63
N THR A 627 19.92 -0.51 -2.11
CA THR A 627 21.33 -0.91 -2.13
C THR A 627 21.81 -1.63 -0.87
N ARG A 628 21.05 -1.55 0.23
CA ARG A 628 21.35 -2.26 1.48
C ARG A 628 20.26 -3.28 1.80
N PRO A 629 20.39 -4.54 1.35
CA PRO A 629 19.50 -5.62 1.77
C PRO A 629 19.41 -5.78 3.29
N THR A 630 20.46 -5.39 4.02
CA THR A 630 20.50 -5.39 5.49
C THR A 630 19.44 -4.48 6.10
N ASP A 631 19.04 -3.40 5.45
CA ASP A 631 17.93 -2.55 5.94
C ASP A 631 16.62 -3.36 6.02
N LEU A 632 16.49 -4.34 5.12
CA LEU A 632 15.35 -5.25 5.04
C LEU A 632 15.57 -6.52 5.87
N THR A 633 16.54 -6.53 6.77
CA THR A 633 16.71 -7.60 7.77
C THR A 633 16.23 -7.19 9.15
N GLY A 634 15.43 -6.10 9.23
CA GLY A 634 15.09 -5.30 10.43
C GLY A 634 14.52 -6.01 11.66
N ALA A 635 14.36 -7.33 11.65
CA ALA A 635 14.38 -8.11 12.88
C ALA A 635 15.66 -8.95 12.87
N SER A 636 16.63 -8.54 13.67
CA SER A 636 17.80 -9.37 13.97
C SER A 636 17.33 -10.81 14.24
N LEU A 637 18.09 -11.80 13.78
CA LEU A 637 17.92 -13.20 14.17
C LEU A 637 17.76 -13.37 15.69
N SER A 638 18.10 -12.38 16.52
CA SER A 638 17.76 -12.30 17.94
C SER A 638 16.26 -12.26 18.26
N ASP A 639 15.39 -11.65 17.45
CA ASP A 639 13.93 -11.69 17.65
C ASP A 639 13.34 -13.03 17.23
N ILE A 640 13.89 -13.62 16.17
CA ILE A 640 13.60 -15.00 15.76
C ILE A 640 14.09 -15.96 16.85
N SER A 641 15.30 -15.75 17.38
CA SER A 641 15.90 -16.51 18.47
C SER A 641 15.16 -16.31 19.79
N LEU A 642 14.66 -15.10 20.10
CA LEU A 642 13.82 -14.81 21.27
C LEU A 642 12.42 -15.43 21.14
N LYS A 643 11.79 -15.40 19.96
CA LYS A 643 10.55 -16.15 19.68
C LYS A 643 10.78 -17.67 19.67
N LEU A 644 12.00 -18.12 19.40
CA LEU A 644 12.42 -19.53 19.48
C LEU A 644 12.88 -19.93 20.89
N SER A 645 13.28 -18.99 21.76
CA SER A 645 13.83 -19.26 23.10
C SER A 645 12.88 -18.92 24.25
N ARG A 646 11.81 -18.15 24.02
CA ARG A 646 10.70 -17.92 24.97
C ARG A 646 9.67 -19.06 24.98
N VAL A 647 9.98 -20.14 24.29
CA VAL A 647 9.30 -21.44 24.27
C VAL A 647 10.36 -22.47 24.64
#